data_AF-A0A1B7VX32-F1
#
_entry.id   AF-A0A1B7VX32-F1
#
_cell.length_a   1.000
_cell.length_b   1.000
_cell.length_c   1.000
_cell.angle_alpha   90.00
_cell.angle_beta   90.00
_cell.angle_gamma   90.00
#
_symmetry.space_group_name_H-M   'P 1'
#
loop_
_entity.id
_entity.type
_entity.pdbx_description
1 polymer ?
#
loop_
_entity_poly.entity_id
_entity_poly.type
_entity_poly.pdbx_seq_one_letter_code
_entity_poly.pdbx_strand_id
1 'polypeptide(L)'
;MFHPIDLSNITEYCQNNPVGKMLPDAFYIHILALHTLDPWLQEYESRARSALPKVQVPTIVKFSTNKPKISYLFYPDFDTDPHPALQASIQVDLETLEVGYRDYSNSENPPILHRKETFVTPEYPLYEEFAALTRAQVSLGLLNHTKGIGTKLGWEQRLQVYGVEVQGHCLIKRDRISTTTNLVPKIDRHKAAIIRPDLSRPVRLALESGLFSPETTFFDYGCGHGGDVTRIADQGYISSGWDPYYSANTPRIAADIVNIGFVINVIEDQSERREALIQAWELTQKVLLVAAQVLIADMKRGVIAYGDGIITNRNTFQKYYEQEELKIYIDQVLGVDSIPVGLGVYFVFQDEADAELFRASRFRSRATTPRIRICVKRFEEHQELLTPLMTFMTERGRLPIQGELPQAAAIAEEFGSLRRAFNLIIQATDSEEWQAIADKRRQDLMVYLALCNFSRRPKLGQLAPAVKEDIVGLYSSYKQACLDADQMLRSLGNTELIIKRCQESKVGKKLPNSLWVHISALQAVDPLLRLYEGCASRTIGRLESANVIKFHLKTPKISYLFYPDFDINPHPILSKVMIIDLRDLQVTYQDYDLEDDPPILHQIDALVTPDYPQYEKFAKLTRQEEDRGLLDNWRSISHVSGWKKCLQENCTVINGYKLSWCKDGDAYKLKALKAALRTRQKKNNVAHAESQSPREEE
;
A
#
# COMPACT_ATOMS: atom_id res chain seq x y z
N MET A 1 -42.04 -18.00 27.79
CA MET A 1 -40.96 -18.74 27.11
C MET A 1 -40.48 -17.81 26.01
N PHE A 2 -39.23 -17.35 26.04
CA PHE A 2 -38.77 -16.32 25.12
C PHE A 2 -38.75 -16.83 23.68
N HIS A 3 -39.08 -15.99 22.70
CA HIS A 3 -38.83 -16.31 21.29
C HIS A 3 -37.34 -16.60 21.04
N PRO A 4 -37.00 -17.51 20.10
CA PRO A 4 -35.61 -17.76 19.72
C PRO A 4 -34.96 -16.50 19.16
N ILE A 5 -33.68 -16.30 19.47
CA ILE A 5 -32.88 -15.18 18.97
C ILE A 5 -32.61 -15.42 17.48
N ASP A 6 -33.13 -14.55 16.61
CA ASP A 6 -32.87 -14.55 15.17
C ASP A 6 -32.45 -13.15 14.73
N LEU A 7 -31.22 -13.02 14.22
CA LEU A 7 -30.64 -11.74 13.79
C LEU A 7 -31.34 -11.16 12.57
N SER A 8 -31.94 -12.02 11.73
CA SER A 8 -32.68 -11.61 10.53
C SER A 8 -33.91 -10.78 10.91
N ASN A 9 -34.60 -11.23 11.95
CA ASN A 9 -35.78 -10.57 12.50
C ASN A 9 -35.44 -9.22 13.14
N ILE A 10 -34.30 -9.10 13.86
CA ILE A 10 -33.90 -7.82 14.50
C ILE A 10 -33.78 -6.71 13.46
N THR A 11 -33.11 -6.98 12.34
CA THR A 11 -32.89 -5.97 11.30
C THR A 11 -34.20 -5.54 10.67
N GLU A 12 -35.06 -6.50 10.32
CA GLU A 12 -36.37 -6.24 9.71
C GLU A 12 -37.29 -5.43 10.65
N TYR A 13 -37.43 -5.86 11.90
CA TYR A 13 -38.27 -5.16 12.87
C TYR A 13 -37.71 -3.77 13.20
N CYS A 14 -36.39 -3.59 13.31
CA CYS A 14 -35.81 -2.26 13.55
C CYS A 14 -36.01 -1.32 12.34
N GLN A 15 -36.00 -1.81 11.10
CA GLN A 15 -36.22 -1.00 9.90
C GLN A 15 -37.66 -0.50 9.75
N ASN A 16 -38.63 -1.28 10.23
CA ASN A 16 -40.05 -0.96 10.12
C ASN A 16 -40.59 -0.05 11.24
N ASN A 17 -39.73 0.46 12.11
CA ASN A 17 -40.15 1.31 13.23
C ASN A 17 -40.20 2.81 12.84
N PRO A 18 -41.29 3.52 13.20
CA PRO A 18 -41.45 4.94 12.89
C PRO A 18 -40.60 5.86 13.77
N VAL A 19 -40.16 5.38 14.93
CA VAL A 19 -39.38 6.14 15.92
C VAL A 19 -38.08 5.39 16.19
N GLY A 20 -36.95 6.11 16.15
CA GLY A 20 -35.61 5.57 16.36
C GLY A 20 -34.66 5.87 15.20
N LYS A 21 -33.37 5.89 15.51
CA LYS A 21 -32.30 6.20 14.56
C LYS A 21 -31.65 4.91 14.06
N MET A 22 -31.81 4.65 12.77
CA MET A 22 -31.16 3.53 12.09
C MET A 22 -29.77 3.92 11.56
N LEU A 23 -28.78 3.10 11.85
CA LEU A 23 -27.44 3.09 11.25
C LEU A 23 -27.16 1.69 10.63
N PRO A 24 -26.14 1.51 9.77
CA PRO A 24 -25.92 0.23 9.08
C PRO A 24 -25.89 -1.01 9.97
N ASP A 25 -25.27 -0.89 11.15
CA ASP A 25 -25.07 -2.01 12.09
C ASP A 25 -25.81 -1.83 13.44
N ALA A 26 -26.65 -0.80 13.57
CA ALA A 26 -27.29 -0.51 14.85
C ALA A 26 -28.55 0.36 14.75
N PHE A 27 -29.49 0.11 15.63
CA PHE A 27 -30.70 0.91 15.81
C PHE A 27 -30.74 1.50 17.23
N TYR A 28 -31.10 2.78 17.35
CA TYR A 28 -31.09 3.51 18.62
C TYR A 28 -32.45 4.11 18.91
N ILE A 29 -32.93 4.00 20.14
CA ILE A 29 -34.20 4.58 20.57
C ILE A 29 -34.11 5.07 22.02
N HIS A 30 -34.85 6.12 22.36
CA HIS A 30 -34.97 6.59 23.74
C HIS A 30 -35.79 5.62 24.58
N ILE A 31 -35.42 5.45 25.86
CA ILE A 31 -36.08 4.50 26.77
C ILE A 31 -37.61 4.69 26.85
N LEU A 32 -38.06 5.95 26.82
CA LEU A 32 -39.48 6.30 26.87
C LEU A 32 -40.24 5.92 25.59
N ALA A 33 -39.55 5.75 24.46
CA ALA A 33 -40.14 5.34 23.20
C ALA A 33 -40.07 3.81 22.98
N LEU A 34 -39.48 3.03 23.88
CA LEU A 34 -39.42 1.56 23.72
C LEU A 34 -40.79 0.90 23.55
N HIS A 35 -41.83 1.43 24.20
CA HIS A 35 -43.18 0.90 24.12
C HIS A 35 -43.79 1.00 22.70
N THR A 36 -43.20 1.81 21.83
CA THR A 36 -43.64 1.94 20.42
C THR A 36 -43.02 0.90 19.51
N LEU A 37 -42.02 0.14 19.98
CA LEU A 37 -41.39 -0.91 19.19
C LEU A 37 -42.33 -2.10 19.00
N ASP A 38 -42.05 -2.92 17.99
CA ASP A 38 -42.69 -4.23 17.84
C ASP A 38 -42.58 -5.05 19.15
N PRO A 39 -43.66 -5.74 19.59
CA PRO A 39 -43.64 -6.56 20.81
C PRO A 39 -42.46 -7.53 20.88
N TRP A 40 -41.99 -8.04 19.74
CA TRP A 40 -40.82 -8.91 19.68
C TRP A 40 -39.54 -8.18 20.10
N LEU A 41 -39.33 -6.94 19.67
CA LEU A 41 -38.19 -6.11 20.09
C LEU A 41 -38.28 -5.70 21.56
N GLN A 42 -39.49 -5.46 22.07
CA GLN A 42 -39.72 -5.19 23.49
C GLN A 42 -39.36 -6.40 24.35
N GLU A 43 -39.76 -7.60 23.92
CA GLU A 43 -39.39 -8.86 24.58
C GLU A 43 -37.88 -9.11 24.51
N TYR A 44 -37.27 -8.85 23.35
CA TYR A 44 -35.83 -8.95 23.12
C TYR A 44 -35.04 -8.04 24.07
N GLU A 45 -35.49 -6.79 24.23
CA GLU A 45 -34.91 -5.84 25.18
C GLU A 45 -35.13 -6.26 26.63
N SER A 46 -36.34 -6.72 26.99
CA SER A 46 -36.68 -7.20 28.33
C SER A 46 -35.75 -8.33 28.78
N ARG A 47 -35.39 -9.24 27.86
CA ARG A 47 -34.40 -10.30 28.12
C ARG A 47 -33.04 -9.72 28.48
N ALA A 48 -32.51 -8.77 27.70
CA ALA A 48 -31.25 -8.11 28.04
C ALA A 48 -31.34 -7.32 29.36
N ARG A 49 -32.49 -6.67 29.61
CA ARG A 49 -32.73 -5.86 30.81
C ARG A 49 -32.72 -6.70 32.08
N SER A 50 -33.12 -7.96 32.00
CA SER A 50 -33.08 -8.88 33.15
C SER A 50 -31.67 -9.11 33.72
N ALA A 51 -30.62 -8.88 32.91
CA ALA A 51 -29.23 -8.98 33.32
C ALA A 51 -28.65 -7.66 33.90
N LEU A 52 -29.39 -6.55 33.86
CA LEU A 52 -28.92 -5.25 34.37
C LEU A 52 -29.02 -5.13 35.90
N PRO A 53 -28.05 -4.46 36.56
CA PRO A 53 -28.21 -4.04 37.94
C PRO A 53 -29.31 -2.98 38.07
N LYS A 54 -30.17 -3.09 39.10
CA LYS A 54 -31.40 -2.30 39.30
C LYS A 54 -31.22 -0.77 39.52
N VAL A 55 -30.03 -0.22 39.36
CA VAL A 55 -29.64 1.05 39.99
C VAL A 55 -29.69 2.26 39.04
N GLN A 56 -29.75 2.10 37.72
CA GLN A 56 -29.76 3.24 36.78
C GLN A 56 -30.69 3.01 35.59
N VAL A 57 -31.51 4.03 35.26
CA VAL A 57 -32.36 4.04 34.07
C VAL A 57 -31.54 4.58 32.89
N PRO A 58 -31.38 3.81 31.79
CA PRO A 58 -30.63 4.30 30.65
C PRO A 58 -31.44 5.29 29.83
N THR A 59 -30.75 6.21 29.16
CA THR A 59 -31.38 7.22 28.30
C THR A 59 -31.72 6.62 26.93
N ILE A 60 -30.72 6.00 26.29
CA ILE A 60 -30.83 5.42 24.95
C ILE A 60 -30.56 3.91 25.01
N VAL A 61 -31.37 3.16 24.28
CA VAL A 61 -31.20 1.73 24.04
C VAL A 61 -30.73 1.54 22.61
N LYS A 62 -29.60 0.84 22.44
CA LYS A 62 -28.99 0.49 21.16
C LYS A 62 -29.13 -1.01 20.91
N PHE A 63 -29.83 -1.36 19.85
CA PHE A 63 -29.90 -2.71 19.30
C PHE A 63 -28.78 -2.88 18.28
N SER A 64 -27.94 -3.90 18.43
CA SER A 64 -27.01 -4.30 17.37
C SER A 64 -27.78 -5.13 16.34
N THR A 65 -27.72 -4.75 15.06
CA THR A 65 -28.46 -5.48 14.01
C THR A 65 -27.69 -6.68 13.47
N ASN A 66 -26.37 -6.71 13.69
CA ASN A 66 -25.47 -7.76 13.20
C ASN A 66 -24.95 -8.71 14.30
N LYS A 67 -25.28 -8.47 15.58
CA LYS A 67 -24.84 -9.26 16.73
C LYS A 67 -25.97 -9.34 17.76
N PRO A 68 -26.09 -10.41 18.55
CA PRO A 68 -27.16 -10.55 19.54
C PRO A 68 -26.84 -9.74 20.81
N LYS A 69 -26.75 -8.41 20.66
CA LYS A 69 -26.30 -7.49 21.71
C LYS A 69 -27.20 -6.27 21.85
N ILE A 70 -27.46 -5.88 23.08
CA ILE A 70 -28.10 -4.62 23.43
C ILE A 70 -27.13 -3.78 24.24
N SER A 71 -27.04 -2.48 23.94
CA SER A 71 -26.28 -1.53 24.73
C SER A 71 -27.18 -0.44 25.30
N TYR A 72 -27.01 -0.16 26.58
CA TYR A 72 -27.70 0.85 27.36
C TYR A 72 -26.75 2.04 27.56
N LEU A 73 -27.15 3.21 27.08
CA LEU A 73 -26.31 4.40 27.02
C LEU A 73 -26.88 5.49 27.95
N PHE A 74 -26.02 6.08 28.78
CA PHE A 74 -26.40 7.03 29.80
C PHE A 74 -25.98 8.45 29.39
N TYR A 75 -26.96 9.31 29.19
CA TYR A 75 -26.81 10.72 28.87
C TYR A 75 -27.61 11.52 29.90
N PRO A 76 -27.02 11.91 31.05
CA PRO A 76 -27.74 12.60 32.12
C PRO A 76 -28.29 13.96 31.67
N ASP A 77 -27.56 14.63 30.76
CA ASP A 77 -27.91 15.93 30.22
C ASP A 77 -28.68 15.85 28.89
N PHE A 78 -29.41 14.76 28.64
CA PHE A 78 -30.07 14.53 27.35
C PHE A 78 -31.04 15.64 26.95
N ASP A 79 -31.75 16.21 27.91
CA ASP A 79 -32.72 17.28 27.66
C ASP A 79 -32.06 18.65 27.57
N THR A 80 -31.08 18.91 28.44
CA THR A 80 -30.48 20.22 28.68
C THR A 80 -29.33 20.55 27.74
N ASP A 81 -28.48 19.57 27.41
CA ASP A 81 -27.37 19.75 26.47
C ASP A 81 -27.84 19.43 25.05
N PRO A 82 -27.69 20.34 24.06
CA PRO A 82 -28.04 20.07 22.67
C PRO A 82 -27.29 18.86 22.08
N HIS A 83 -26.08 18.56 22.56
CA HIS A 83 -25.24 17.45 22.11
C HIS A 83 -24.61 16.72 23.31
N PRO A 84 -25.43 16.03 24.11
CA PRO A 84 -25.02 15.48 25.40
C PRO A 84 -23.90 14.46 25.24
N ALA A 85 -22.90 14.54 26.12
CA ALA A 85 -21.82 13.58 26.21
C ALA A 85 -22.27 12.26 26.85
N LEU A 86 -21.78 11.15 26.30
CA LEU A 86 -22.00 9.83 26.87
C LEU A 86 -21.26 9.75 28.21
N GLN A 87 -21.99 9.50 29.29
CA GLN A 87 -21.42 9.35 30.62
C GLN A 87 -20.94 7.91 30.85
N ALA A 88 -21.75 6.93 30.48
CA ALA A 88 -21.45 5.52 30.65
C ALA A 88 -22.20 4.68 29.62
N SER A 89 -21.75 3.43 29.43
CA SER A 89 -22.47 2.42 28.65
C SER A 89 -22.42 1.06 29.31
N ILE A 90 -23.54 0.34 29.28
CA ILE A 90 -23.61 -1.09 29.63
C ILE A 90 -23.98 -1.87 28.37
N GLN A 91 -23.21 -2.88 28.01
CA GLN A 91 -23.53 -3.80 26.93
C GLN A 91 -23.87 -5.17 27.50
N VAL A 92 -24.96 -5.77 27.01
CA VAL A 92 -25.41 -7.11 27.36
C VAL A 92 -25.36 -7.99 26.11
N ASP A 93 -24.68 -9.13 26.22
CA ASP A 93 -24.74 -10.21 25.24
C ASP A 93 -25.96 -11.09 25.53
N LEU A 94 -26.86 -11.26 24.57
CA LEU A 94 -28.12 -12.00 24.80
C LEU A 94 -27.96 -13.52 24.74
N GLU A 95 -26.85 -14.02 24.21
CA GLU A 95 -26.53 -15.45 24.19
C GLU A 95 -25.91 -15.87 25.51
N THR A 96 -24.93 -15.11 26.00
CA THR A 96 -24.19 -15.46 27.23
C THR A 96 -24.72 -14.79 28.50
N LEU A 97 -25.52 -13.72 28.36
CA LEU A 97 -25.95 -12.81 29.43
C LEU A 97 -24.79 -12.11 30.14
N GLU A 98 -23.60 -12.08 29.53
CA GLU A 98 -22.47 -11.32 30.04
C GLU A 98 -22.70 -9.81 29.89
N VAL A 99 -22.28 -9.06 30.91
CA VAL A 99 -22.47 -7.62 31.02
C VAL A 99 -21.12 -6.91 31.02
N GLY A 100 -20.91 -6.04 30.04
CA GLY A 100 -19.75 -5.15 29.96
C GLY A 100 -20.11 -3.72 30.36
N TYR A 101 -19.37 -3.12 31.29
CA TYR A 101 -19.53 -1.72 31.69
C TYR A 101 -18.35 -0.87 31.21
N ARG A 102 -18.63 0.36 30.76
CA ARG A 102 -17.61 1.35 30.41
C ARG A 102 -18.04 2.74 30.86
N ASP A 103 -17.14 3.42 31.54
CA ASP A 103 -17.29 4.78 32.04
C ASP A 103 -16.53 5.77 31.13
N TYR A 104 -17.19 6.87 30.79
CA TYR A 104 -16.67 7.95 29.94
C TYR A 104 -16.66 9.31 30.67
N SER A 105 -17.05 9.36 31.95
CA SER A 105 -17.14 10.60 32.74
C SER A 105 -15.83 11.39 32.82
N ASN A 106 -14.68 10.69 32.82
CA ASN A 106 -13.34 11.28 32.82
C ASN A 106 -12.72 11.37 31.42
N SER A 107 -13.50 11.17 30.36
CA SER A 107 -13.02 11.30 28.99
C SER A 107 -12.97 12.77 28.59
N GLU A 108 -11.80 13.22 28.10
CA GLU A 108 -11.65 14.56 27.50
C GLU A 108 -12.40 14.69 26.16
N ASN A 109 -12.71 13.56 25.50
CA ASN A 109 -13.41 13.56 24.20
C ASN A 109 -14.47 12.44 24.11
N PRO A 110 -15.53 12.52 24.92
CA PRO A 110 -16.56 11.49 24.95
C PRO A 110 -17.37 11.50 23.64
N PRO A 111 -17.97 10.36 23.25
CA PRO A 111 -19.00 10.34 22.22
C PRO A 111 -20.17 11.26 22.61
N ILE A 112 -20.77 11.93 21.63
CA ILE A 112 -21.92 12.81 21.83
C ILE A 112 -23.10 12.40 20.93
N LEU A 113 -24.31 12.84 21.28
CA LEU A 113 -25.48 12.65 20.43
C LEU A 113 -25.74 13.85 19.51
N HIS A 114 -26.16 13.54 18.29
CA HIS A 114 -26.78 14.49 17.35
C HIS A 114 -28.12 13.95 16.90
N ARG A 115 -28.96 14.89 16.43
CA ARG A 115 -30.29 14.60 15.92
C ARG A 115 -31.19 13.96 16.96
N LYS A 116 -31.31 14.60 18.13
CA LYS A 116 -32.04 14.04 19.27
C LYS A 116 -33.51 13.75 18.95
N GLU A 117 -34.10 14.48 18.00
CA GLU A 117 -35.46 14.27 17.52
C GLU A 117 -35.69 12.88 16.92
N THR A 118 -34.61 12.22 16.46
CA THR A 118 -34.71 10.86 15.88
C THR A 118 -34.88 9.76 16.92
N PHE A 119 -34.57 10.01 18.19
CA PHE A 119 -34.63 8.97 19.24
C PHE A 119 -35.95 8.96 20.02
N VAL A 120 -36.73 10.04 19.95
CA VAL A 120 -37.94 10.27 20.76
C VAL A 120 -39.19 10.37 19.87
N THR A 121 -40.38 10.20 20.47
CA THR A 121 -41.66 10.34 19.75
C THR A 121 -42.01 11.82 19.52
N PRO A 122 -42.92 12.14 18.57
CA PRO A 122 -43.39 13.52 18.35
C PRO A 122 -44.05 14.17 19.57
N GLU A 123 -44.57 13.38 20.50
CA GLU A 123 -45.21 13.84 21.76
C GLU A 123 -44.18 14.18 22.85
N TYR A 124 -42.89 13.93 22.61
CA TYR A 124 -41.84 14.25 23.57
C TYR A 124 -41.78 15.77 23.80
N PRO A 125 -41.76 16.26 25.06
CA PRO A 125 -41.90 17.70 25.36
C PRO A 125 -40.92 18.62 24.61
N LEU A 126 -39.71 18.15 24.33
CA LEU A 126 -38.65 18.90 23.64
C LEU A 126 -38.47 18.50 22.16
N TYR A 127 -39.38 17.70 21.59
CA TYR A 127 -39.25 17.19 20.21
C TYR A 127 -39.02 18.31 19.19
N GLU A 128 -39.88 19.34 19.20
CA GLU A 128 -39.83 20.41 18.22
C GLU A 128 -38.57 21.27 18.36
N GLU A 129 -38.08 21.46 19.59
CA GLU A 129 -36.83 22.17 19.87
C GLU A 129 -35.62 21.38 19.32
N PHE A 130 -35.59 20.07 19.51
CA PHE A 130 -34.54 19.21 18.95
C PHE A 130 -34.59 19.20 17.42
N ALA A 131 -35.78 19.10 16.84
CA ALA A 131 -35.98 19.09 15.40
C ALA A 131 -35.60 20.44 14.75
N ALA A 132 -35.94 21.56 15.40
CA ALA A 132 -35.55 22.89 14.95
C ALA A 132 -34.03 23.07 14.91
N LEU A 133 -33.33 22.66 15.98
CA LEU A 133 -31.87 22.67 16.01
C LEU A 133 -31.27 21.84 14.88
N THR A 134 -31.76 20.61 14.68
CA THR A 134 -31.27 19.73 13.61
C THR A 134 -31.48 20.37 12.23
N ARG A 135 -32.65 20.98 11.96
CA ARG A 135 -32.91 21.67 10.69
C ARG A 135 -31.93 22.82 10.46
N ALA A 136 -31.64 23.62 11.48
CA ALA A 136 -30.67 24.70 11.39
C ALA A 136 -29.25 24.19 11.08
N GLN A 137 -28.84 23.10 11.75
CA GLN A 137 -27.53 22.48 11.53
C GLN A 137 -27.39 21.83 10.15
N VAL A 138 -28.44 21.18 9.64
CA VAL A 138 -28.47 20.63 8.28
C VAL A 138 -28.39 21.75 7.25
N SER A 139 -29.16 22.82 7.43
CA SER A 139 -29.16 23.97 6.50
C SER A 139 -27.79 24.64 6.40
N LEU A 140 -27.03 24.67 7.49
CA LEU A 140 -25.67 25.21 7.51
C LEU A 140 -24.62 24.19 7.04
N GLY A 141 -24.99 22.91 6.88
CA GLY A 141 -24.07 21.83 6.50
C GLY A 141 -23.23 21.28 7.65
N LEU A 142 -23.53 21.61 8.92
CA LEU A 142 -22.79 21.12 10.09
C LEU A 142 -22.85 19.59 10.25
N LEU A 143 -23.92 18.96 9.75
CA LEU A 143 -24.11 17.51 9.79
C LEU A 143 -23.64 16.80 8.51
N ASN A 144 -23.09 17.54 7.54
CA ASN A 144 -22.47 16.94 6.35
C ASN A 144 -21.12 16.32 6.72
N HIS A 145 -20.70 15.29 5.97
CA HIS A 145 -19.47 14.52 6.24
C HIS A 145 -19.41 14.02 7.68
N THR A 146 -20.13 12.92 7.95
CA THR A 146 -20.36 12.37 9.30
C THR A 146 -19.12 11.86 10.03
N LYS A 147 -17.95 11.83 9.39
CA LYS A 147 -16.66 11.50 10.03
C LYS A 147 -16.25 12.64 10.97
N GLY A 148 -16.01 12.32 12.25
CA GLY A 148 -15.45 13.24 13.24
C GLY A 148 -16.45 14.04 14.08
N ILE A 149 -17.71 14.17 13.66
CA ILE A 149 -18.70 14.94 14.42
C ILE A 149 -19.17 14.25 15.71
N GLY A 150 -19.12 12.90 15.76
CA GLY A 150 -19.67 12.11 16.86
C GLY A 150 -18.91 12.16 18.20
N THR A 151 -17.93 13.06 18.35
CA THR A 151 -17.15 13.25 19.59
C THR A 151 -17.18 14.71 20.01
N LYS A 152 -17.16 14.98 21.33
CA LYS A 152 -17.32 16.34 21.90
C LYS A 152 -16.41 17.37 21.24
N LEU A 153 -15.10 17.11 21.24
CA LEU A 153 -14.13 18.04 20.68
C LEU A 153 -14.40 18.26 19.18
N GLY A 154 -14.74 17.20 18.45
CA GLY A 154 -14.87 17.24 16.98
C GLY A 154 -16.05 18.07 16.55
N TRP A 155 -17.09 18.06 17.38
CA TRP A 155 -18.24 18.94 17.24
C TRP A 155 -17.93 20.39 17.59
N GLU A 156 -17.22 20.64 18.68
CA GLU A 156 -16.79 22.00 19.06
C GLU A 156 -15.94 22.64 17.96
N GLN A 157 -15.04 21.87 17.33
CA GLN A 157 -14.26 22.35 16.19
C GLN A 157 -15.12 22.62 14.95
N ARG A 158 -16.10 21.77 14.66
CA ARG A 158 -17.03 22.00 13.55
C ARG A 158 -17.77 23.32 13.76
N LEU A 159 -18.26 23.59 14.97
CA LEU A 159 -18.90 24.86 15.30
C LEU A 159 -17.94 26.06 15.09
N GLN A 160 -16.68 25.94 15.54
CA GLN A 160 -15.66 26.97 15.33
C GLN A 160 -15.36 27.25 13.85
N VAL A 161 -15.18 26.21 13.02
CA VAL A 161 -14.91 26.36 11.58
C VAL A 161 -16.05 27.10 10.88
N TYR A 162 -17.29 26.82 11.26
CA TYR A 162 -18.47 27.47 10.68
C TYR A 162 -18.79 28.82 11.34
N GLY A 163 -18.00 29.25 12.33
CA GLY A 163 -18.16 30.55 13.00
C GLY A 163 -19.47 30.69 13.77
N VAL A 164 -20.01 29.57 14.26
CA VAL A 164 -21.29 29.48 14.96
C VAL A 164 -21.10 28.83 16.31
N GLU A 165 -22.04 29.04 17.21
CA GLU A 165 -22.11 28.34 18.48
C GLU A 165 -23.54 27.94 18.79
N VAL A 166 -23.70 26.95 19.66
CA VAL A 166 -25.02 26.49 20.10
C VAL A 166 -25.27 27.05 21.49
N GLN A 167 -26.29 27.89 21.62
CA GLN A 167 -26.72 28.45 22.90
C GLN A 167 -28.11 27.90 23.21
N GLY A 168 -28.22 27.07 24.26
CA GLY A 168 -29.40 26.21 24.46
C GLY A 168 -29.53 25.24 23.28
N HIS A 169 -30.69 25.20 22.62
CA HIS A 169 -30.90 24.42 21.39
C HIS A 169 -31.08 25.32 20.17
N CYS A 170 -30.45 26.50 20.20
CA CYS A 170 -30.44 27.45 19.09
C CYS A 170 -29.02 27.62 18.54
N LEU A 171 -28.90 27.67 17.21
CA LEU A 171 -27.64 27.94 16.53
C LEU A 171 -27.52 29.46 16.30
N ILE A 172 -26.48 30.08 16.88
CA ILE A 172 -26.22 31.51 16.75
C ILE A 172 -24.88 31.76 16.05
N LYS A 173 -24.79 32.87 15.32
CA LYS A 173 -23.56 33.31 14.68
C LYS A 173 -22.71 34.03 15.72
N ARG A 174 -21.42 33.70 15.82
CA ARG A 174 -20.52 34.44 16.72
C ARG A 174 -20.35 35.87 16.23
N ASP A 175 -20.71 36.83 17.07
CA ASP A 175 -20.32 38.22 16.87
C ASP A 175 -18.81 38.33 17.05
N ARG A 176 -18.12 38.90 16.05
CA ARG A 176 -16.70 39.23 16.12
C ARG A 176 -16.51 40.40 17.08
N ILE A 177 -16.59 40.14 18.38
CA ILE A 177 -16.04 41.05 19.39
C ILE A 177 -14.57 40.69 19.56
N SER A 178 -13.74 41.59 19.06
CA SER A 178 -12.29 41.62 19.21
C SER A 178 -11.92 41.83 20.67
N THR A 179 -11.80 40.75 21.45
CA THR A 179 -11.01 40.68 22.70
C THR A 179 -10.93 39.23 23.17
N THR A 180 -10.17 38.42 22.43
CA THR A 180 -9.38 37.35 23.04
C THR A 180 -8.05 37.39 22.32
N THR A 181 -6.99 37.61 23.09
CA THR A 181 -5.64 37.22 22.69
C THR A 181 -5.73 35.82 22.10
N ASN A 182 -5.59 35.73 20.78
CA ASN A 182 -5.40 34.48 20.07
C ASN A 182 -4.17 33.80 20.68
N LEU A 183 -4.37 32.99 21.72
CA LEU A 183 -3.50 31.87 22.00
C LEU A 183 -3.77 30.86 20.89
N VAL A 184 -3.36 31.21 19.65
CA VAL A 184 -2.93 30.18 18.71
C VAL A 184 -1.86 29.44 19.50
N PRO A 185 -2.07 28.15 19.86
CA PRO A 185 -1.03 27.41 20.56
C PRO A 185 0.23 27.57 19.72
N LYS A 186 1.31 28.08 20.32
CA LYS A 186 2.56 28.31 19.61
C LYS A 186 3.05 26.94 19.14
N ILE A 187 2.80 26.62 17.86
CA ILE A 187 3.17 25.34 17.27
C ILE A 187 4.68 25.37 17.06
N ASP A 188 5.38 24.51 17.78
CA ASP A 188 6.83 24.40 17.71
C ASP A 188 7.23 23.49 16.56
N ARG A 189 6.94 23.89 15.30
CA ARG A 189 7.17 23.06 14.09
C ARG A 189 8.58 22.47 14.02
N HIS A 190 9.58 23.21 14.49
CA HIS A 190 10.98 22.76 14.58
C HIS A 190 11.19 21.47 15.41
N LYS A 191 10.28 21.13 16.32
CA LYS A 191 10.33 19.88 17.12
C LYS A 191 9.84 18.64 16.36
N ALA A 192 9.29 18.83 15.16
CA ALA A 192 8.88 17.72 14.29
C ALA A 192 10.07 17.13 13.51
N ALA A 193 11.18 17.87 13.38
CA ALA A 193 12.41 17.36 12.78
C ALA A 193 13.01 16.24 13.65
N ILE A 194 13.30 15.10 13.03
CA ILE A 194 13.84 13.91 13.72
C ILE A 194 15.28 13.68 13.26
N ILE A 195 16.17 13.45 14.22
CA ILE A 195 17.52 12.94 13.93
C ILE A 195 17.41 11.44 13.66
N ARG A 196 17.74 11.03 12.44
CA ARG A 196 17.80 9.62 12.01
C ARG A 196 19.22 9.29 11.53
N PRO A 197 19.67 8.04 11.60
CA PRO A 197 20.98 7.61 11.12
C PRO A 197 21.05 7.48 9.59
N ASP A 198 19.92 7.23 8.93
CA ASP A 198 19.83 6.96 7.49
C ASP A 198 19.21 8.13 6.70
N LEU A 199 19.29 8.05 5.37
CA LEU A 199 18.59 8.96 4.46
C LEU A 199 17.07 8.90 4.65
N SER A 200 16.42 10.02 4.36
CA SER A 200 14.97 10.13 4.26
C SER A 200 14.38 9.20 3.23
N ARG A 201 13.13 8.83 3.47
CA ARG A 201 12.38 8.00 2.54
C ARG A 201 12.33 8.57 1.11
N PRO A 202 11.95 9.85 0.87
CA PRO A 202 11.95 10.39 -0.49
C PRO A 202 13.35 10.40 -1.14
N VAL A 203 14.40 10.77 -0.40
CA VAL A 203 15.76 10.86 -0.93
C VAL A 203 16.34 9.47 -1.25
N ARG A 204 16.11 8.49 -0.37
CA ARG A 204 16.53 7.10 -0.61
C ARG A 204 15.86 6.51 -1.86
N LEU A 205 14.55 6.71 -2.00
CA LEU A 205 13.81 6.24 -3.17
C LEU A 205 14.30 6.90 -4.46
N ALA A 206 14.74 8.17 -4.41
CA ALA A 206 15.30 8.87 -5.56
C ALA A 206 16.67 8.30 -5.97
N LEU A 207 17.52 7.97 -5.00
CA LEU A 207 18.79 7.27 -5.25
C LEU A 207 18.56 5.87 -5.84
N GLU A 208 17.70 5.06 -5.22
CA GLU A 208 17.35 3.71 -5.69
C GLU A 208 16.73 3.72 -7.10
N SER A 209 16.06 4.82 -7.44
CA SER A 209 15.48 5.06 -8.77
C SER A 209 16.49 5.50 -9.83
N GLY A 210 17.77 5.72 -9.45
CA GLY A 210 18.82 6.15 -10.37
C GLY A 210 18.68 7.59 -10.86
N LEU A 211 18.01 8.47 -10.09
CA LEU A 211 17.84 9.89 -10.47
C LEU A 211 19.11 10.72 -10.27
N PHE A 212 20.06 10.24 -9.46
CA PHE A 212 21.33 10.91 -9.21
C PHE A 212 22.38 10.44 -10.22
N SER A 213 22.82 11.37 -11.08
CA SER A 213 24.06 11.26 -11.86
C SER A 213 25.22 11.97 -11.14
N PRO A 214 26.49 11.69 -11.46
CA PRO A 214 27.65 12.26 -10.75
C PRO A 214 27.65 13.81 -10.63
N GLU A 215 27.04 14.50 -11.59
CA GLU A 215 26.96 15.97 -11.66
C GLU A 215 25.67 16.54 -11.03
N THR A 216 24.81 15.68 -10.48
CA THR A 216 23.50 16.09 -9.94
C THR A 216 23.66 16.93 -8.69
N THR A 217 22.99 18.07 -8.68
CA THR A 217 22.88 18.97 -7.54
C THR A 217 21.63 18.66 -6.70
N PHE A 218 21.74 18.72 -5.37
CA PHE A 218 20.67 18.39 -4.44
C PHE A 218 20.38 19.55 -3.47
N PHE A 219 19.10 19.87 -3.28
CA PHE A 219 18.66 20.87 -2.31
C PHE A 219 17.54 20.33 -1.41
N ASP A 220 17.70 20.46 -0.09
CA ASP A 220 16.71 20.02 0.90
C ASP A 220 15.94 21.21 1.50
N TYR A 221 14.68 21.35 1.12
CA TYR A 221 13.76 22.40 1.57
C TYR A 221 13.07 21.93 2.86
N GLY A 222 13.40 22.57 3.99
CA GLY A 222 13.03 22.12 5.33
C GLY A 222 13.94 21.01 5.86
N CYS A 223 15.26 21.18 5.70
CA CYS A 223 16.25 20.14 5.99
C CYS A 223 16.38 19.75 7.48
N GLY A 224 15.73 20.49 8.40
CA GLY A 224 15.84 20.28 9.83
C GLY A 224 17.30 20.31 10.28
N HIS A 225 17.77 19.22 10.89
CA HIS A 225 19.17 19.09 11.31
C HIS A 225 20.18 18.85 10.16
N GLY A 226 19.76 18.87 8.90
CA GLY A 226 20.64 18.74 7.73
C GLY A 226 21.11 17.32 7.42
N GLY A 227 20.47 16.29 8.00
CA GLY A 227 20.94 14.91 7.89
C GLY A 227 20.98 14.37 6.46
N ASP A 228 19.99 14.72 5.62
CA ASP A 228 19.98 14.28 4.21
C ASP A 228 21.05 15.02 3.39
N VAL A 229 21.24 16.31 3.66
CA VAL A 229 22.28 17.14 3.04
C VAL A 229 23.67 16.55 3.29
N THR A 230 24.01 16.23 4.55
CA THR A 230 25.31 15.65 4.90
C THR A 230 25.54 14.31 4.19
N ARG A 231 24.57 13.39 4.24
CA ARG A 231 24.75 12.04 3.67
C ARG A 231 24.82 12.02 2.15
N ILE A 232 24.14 12.94 1.48
CA ILE A 232 24.25 13.09 0.03
C ILE A 232 25.60 13.71 -0.34
N ALA A 233 26.12 14.67 0.46
CA ALA A 233 27.48 15.17 0.30
C ALA A 233 28.53 14.07 0.50
N ASP A 234 28.36 13.21 1.49
CA ASP A 234 29.28 12.08 1.77
C ASP A 234 29.34 11.07 0.61
N GLN A 235 28.31 11.03 -0.25
CA GLN A 235 28.29 10.22 -1.48
C GLN A 235 28.93 10.95 -2.69
N GLY A 236 29.42 12.17 -2.52
CA GLY A 236 30.13 12.95 -3.53
C GLY A 236 29.26 13.93 -4.32
N TYR A 237 27.98 14.11 -3.98
CA TYR A 237 27.10 15.05 -4.67
C TYR A 237 27.19 16.46 -4.08
N ILE A 238 26.90 17.47 -4.90
CA ILE A 238 26.77 18.85 -4.42
C ILE A 238 25.42 18.99 -3.72
N SER A 239 25.42 19.19 -2.40
CA SER A 239 24.20 19.32 -1.60
C SER A 239 24.14 20.61 -0.79
N SER A 240 22.93 21.12 -0.61
CA SER A 240 22.63 22.25 0.30
C SER A 240 21.23 22.07 0.89
N GLY A 241 20.90 22.81 1.95
CA GLY A 241 19.55 22.75 2.53
C GLY A 241 19.22 23.94 3.41
N TRP A 242 17.95 24.32 3.36
CA TRP A 242 17.39 25.43 4.13
C TRP A 242 16.35 24.91 5.11
N ASP A 243 16.29 25.52 6.29
CA ASP A 243 15.24 25.25 7.28
C ASP A 243 14.94 26.56 8.02
N PRO A 244 13.67 26.93 8.23
CA PRO A 244 13.31 28.21 8.84
C PRO A 244 13.83 28.39 10.27
N TYR A 245 14.17 27.30 10.97
CA TYR A 245 14.68 27.31 12.33
C TYR A 245 16.16 26.90 12.42
N TYR A 246 16.51 25.73 11.88
CA TYR A 246 17.85 25.15 12.04
C TYR A 246 18.89 25.70 11.05
N SER A 247 18.45 26.23 9.91
CA SER A 247 19.34 26.65 8.81
C SER A 247 18.79 27.89 8.09
N ALA A 248 18.32 28.89 8.87
CA ALA A 248 17.56 30.03 8.34
C ALA A 248 18.39 30.96 7.44
N ASN A 249 19.72 31.01 7.66
CA ASN A 249 20.65 31.87 6.93
C ASN A 249 21.19 31.24 5.65
N THR A 250 20.89 29.96 5.39
CA THR A 250 21.37 29.28 4.19
C THR A 250 20.57 29.76 2.98
N PRO A 251 21.20 30.18 1.87
CA PRO A 251 20.47 30.63 0.70
C PRO A 251 19.66 29.49 0.10
N ARG A 252 18.42 29.80 -0.31
CA ARG A 252 17.59 28.93 -1.13
C ARG A 252 18.12 28.98 -2.56
N ILE A 253 18.75 27.89 -3.01
CA ILE A 253 19.40 27.79 -4.32
C ILE A 253 18.68 26.78 -5.19
N ALA A 254 18.70 27.01 -6.50
CA ALA A 254 18.16 26.04 -7.46
C ALA A 254 19.06 24.79 -7.52
N ALA A 255 18.45 23.63 -7.71
CA ALA A 255 19.13 22.34 -7.83
C ALA A 255 18.38 21.40 -8.78
N ASP A 256 19.09 20.43 -9.35
CA ASP A 256 18.53 19.36 -10.17
C ASP A 256 17.42 18.62 -9.41
N ILE A 257 17.72 18.22 -8.16
CA ILE A 257 16.79 17.53 -7.29
C ILE A 257 16.51 18.38 -6.05
N VAL A 258 15.24 18.72 -5.83
CA VAL A 258 14.80 19.39 -4.61
C VAL A 258 13.95 18.42 -3.79
N ASN A 259 14.20 18.33 -2.48
CA ASN A 259 13.37 17.57 -1.55
C ASN A 259 12.54 18.52 -0.68
N ILE A 260 11.24 18.26 -0.57
CA ILE A 260 10.34 18.86 0.44
C ILE A 260 9.71 17.75 1.28
N GLY A 261 10.57 16.98 1.95
CA GLY A 261 10.19 15.76 2.65
C GLY A 261 9.57 16.04 4.02
N PHE A 262 8.30 15.67 4.20
CA PHE A 262 7.53 15.77 5.45
C PHE A 262 7.27 17.21 5.97
N VAL A 263 7.58 18.23 5.17
CA VAL A 263 7.39 19.65 5.52
C VAL A 263 5.92 20.05 5.44
N ILE A 264 5.22 19.69 4.36
CA ILE A 264 3.82 20.10 4.15
C ILE A 264 2.85 19.49 5.18
N ASN A 265 3.27 18.44 5.90
CA ASN A 265 2.51 17.89 7.02
C ASN A 265 2.51 18.80 8.25
N VAL A 266 3.61 19.54 8.48
CA VAL A 266 3.83 20.25 9.74
C VAL A 266 3.45 21.72 9.67
N ILE A 267 3.05 22.19 8.48
CA ILE A 267 2.53 23.54 8.26
C ILE A 267 1.01 23.51 8.45
N GLU A 268 0.51 24.19 9.49
CA GLU A 268 -0.91 24.28 9.81
C GLU A 268 -1.69 25.20 8.86
N ASP A 269 -1.10 26.32 8.45
CA ASP A 269 -1.75 27.28 7.56
C ASP A 269 -1.76 26.75 6.12
N GLN A 270 -2.96 26.68 5.52
CA GLN A 270 -3.12 26.13 4.17
C GLN A 270 -2.46 26.99 3.10
N SER A 271 -2.41 28.32 3.30
CA SER A 271 -1.79 29.24 2.33
C SER A 271 -0.28 29.12 2.38
N GLU A 272 0.30 29.08 3.58
CA GLU A 272 1.74 28.87 3.79
C GLU A 272 2.17 27.49 3.27
N ARG A 273 1.35 26.45 3.51
CA ARG A 273 1.62 25.10 3.01
C ARG A 273 1.65 25.05 1.49
N ARG A 274 0.73 25.76 0.84
CA ARG A 274 0.69 25.92 -0.61
C ARG A 274 1.92 26.68 -1.10
N GLU A 275 2.27 27.77 -0.45
CA GLU A 275 3.41 28.61 -0.82
C GLU A 275 4.74 27.86 -0.67
N ALA A 276 4.94 27.08 0.40
CA ALA A 276 6.14 26.27 0.60
C ALA A 276 6.32 25.25 -0.53
N LEU A 277 5.24 24.61 -0.99
CA LEU A 277 5.29 23.68 -2.11
C LEU A 277 5.65 24.37 -3.43
N ILE A 278 5.09 25.56 -3.68
CA ILE A 278 5.41 26.38 -4.87
C ILE A 278 6.89 26.83 -4.83
N GLN A 279 7.36 27.34 -3.69
CA GLN A 279 8.75 27.80 -3.55
C GLN A 279 9.76 26.65 -3.73
N ALA A 280 9.47 25.45 -3.21
CA ALA A 280 10.31 24.28 -3.46
C ALA A 280 10.32 23.89 -4.95
N TRP A 281 9.17 24.00 -5.62
CA TRP A 281 9.07 23.76 -7.07
C TRP A 281 9.87 24.77 -7.90
N GLU A 282 9.86 26.05 -7.55
CA GLU A 282 10.62 27.10 -8.23
C GLU A 282 12.14 26.88 -8.17
N LEU A 283 12.64 26.20 -7.14
CA LEU A 283 14.05 25.83 -7.00
C LEU A 283 14.42 24.57 -7.79
N THR A 284 13.43 23.84 -8.29
CA THR A 284 13.62 22.52 -8.92
C THR A 284 13.98 22.67 -10.39
N GLN A 285 15.12 22.12 -10.82
CA GLN A 285 15.51 22.11 -12.23
C GLN A 285 15.10 20.82 -12.96
N LYS A 286 15.12 19.65 -12.29
CA LYS A 286 14.71 18.36 -12.89
C LYS A 286 13.57 17.70 -12.13
N VAL A 287 13.75 17.38 -10.85
CA VAL A 287 12.79 16.57 -10.08
C VAL A 287 12.57 17.11 -8.67
N LEU A 288 11.31 17.32 -8.30
CA LEU A 288 10.89 17.65 -6.95
C LEU A 288 10.41 16.37 -6.25
N LEU A 289 10.99 16.08 -5.09
CA LEU A 289 10.60 14.99 -4.20
C LEU A 289 9.65 15.53 -3.15
N VAL A 290 8.38 15.11 -3.17
CA VAL A 290 7.37 15.49 -2.19
C VAL A 290 7.05 14.29 -1.32
N ALA A 291 7.16 14.45 0.01
CA ALA A 291 6.73 13.41 0.93
C ALA A 291 5.86 13.97 2.06
N ALA A 292 4.86 13.18 2.43
CA ALA A 292 3.93 13.48 3.50
C ALA A 292 3.50 12.18 4.21
N GLN A 293 2.88 12.33 5.37
CA GLN A 293 2.42 11.22 6.18
C GLN A 293 1.03 10.87 5.70
N VAL A 294 0.77 9.59 5.45
CA VAL A 294 -0.52 9.11 4.96
C VAL A 294 -1.22 8.27 6.00
N LEU A 295 -2.55 8.41 6.11
CA LEU A 295 -3.39 7.54 6.93
C LEU A 295 -3.51 6.18 6.26
N ILE A 296 -3.31 5.12 7.03
CA ILE A 296 -3.50 3.74 6.57
C ILE A 296 -4.32 2.99 7.61
N ALA A 297 -5.28 2.18 7.17
CA ALA A 297 -6.04 1.32 8.07
C ALA A 297 -5.14 0.21 8.63
N ASP A 298 -4.81 0.32 9.91
CA ASP A 298 -4.10 -0.71 10.67
C ASP A 298 -5.09 -1.81 11.12
N MET A 299 -4.81 -3.06 10.77
CA MET A 299 -5.64 -4.24 11.08
C MET A 299 -5.82 -4.52 12.58
N LYS A 300 -4.95 -3.99 13.45
CA LYS A 300 -4.98 -4.17 14.91
C LYS A 300 -5.39 -2.92 15.67
N ARG A 301 -4.97 -1.74 15.20
CA ARG A 301 -5.05 -0.49 15.97
C ARG A 301 -6.19 0.44 15.53
N GLY A 302 -6.89 0.14 14.43
CA GLY A 302 -7.95 0.98 13.89
C GLY A 302 -7.43 2.30 13.30
N VAL A 303 -8.30 3.07 12.65
CA VAL A 303 -7.98 4.40 12.10
C VAL A 303 -8.38 5.46 13.14
N ILE A 304 -7.41 6.22 13.64
CA ILE A 304 -7.66 7.36 14.53
C ILE A 304 -7.26 8.63 13.79
N ALA A 305 -8.24 9.48 13.51
CA ALA A 305 -8.02 10.82 12.95
C ALA A 305 -9.05 11.80 13.52
N TYR A 306 -8.61 13.04 13.72
CA TYR A 306 -9.38 14.15 14.25
C TYR A 306 -8.92 15.45 13.54
N GLY A 307 -9.80 16.12 12.79
CA GLY A 307 -9.45 17.31 11.98
C GLY A 307 -8.49 17.07 10.80
N ASP A 308 -8.07 18.12 10.08
CA ASP A 308 -7.12 18.03 8.94
C ASP A 308 -5.65 17.79 9.39
N GLY A 309 -5.43 17.50 10.66
CA GLY A 309 -4.14 17.17 11.28
C GLY A 309 -4.24 17.12 12.81
N ILE A 310 -3.28 16.49 13.48
CA ILE A 310 -3.25 16.28 14.93
C ILE A 310 -2.12 17.13 15.54
N ILE A 311 -2.41 17.87 16.61
CA ILE A 311 -1.37 18.50 17.43
C ILE A 311 -0.83 17.43 18.39
N THR A 312 0.46 17.10 18.29
CA THR A 312 1.08 16.05 19.11
C THR A 312 1.45 16.55 20.51
N ASN A 313 1.78 15.64 21.43
CA ASN A 313 2.30 15.96 22.77
C ASN A 313 3.55 16.86 22.77
N ARG A 314 4.23 17.02 21.62
CA ARG A 314 5.36 17.93 21.44
C ARG A 314 4.95 19.35 21.00
N ASN A 315 3.65 19.67 21.01
CA ASN A 315 3.06 20.90 20.46
C ASN A 315 3.42 21.13 18.98
N THR A 316 3.52 20.06 18.19
CA THR A 316 3.70 20.12 16.72
C THR A 316 2.40 19.76 16.02
N PHE A 317 2.03 20.50 14.97
CA PHE A 317 0.94 20.13 14.07
C PHE A 317 1.40 19.05 13.08
N GLN A 318 0.56 18.06 12.80
CA GLN A 318 0.79 17.04 11.77
C GLN A 318 -0.48 16.72 11.00
N LYS A 319 -0.57 17.15 9.74
CA LYS A 319 -1.57 16.69 8.77
C LYS A 319 -1.21 15.30 8.26
N TYR A 320 -2.18 14.39 8.35
CA TYR A 320 -2.14 13.10 7.69
C TYR A 320 -3.03 13.16 6.46
N TYR A 321 -2.51 12.69 5.33
CA TYR A 321 -3.22 12.68 4.05
C TYR A 321 -3.77 11.29 3.75
N GLU A 322 -4.84 11.18 2.98
CA GLU A 322 -5.04 9.97 2.18
C GLU A 322 -4.06 9.97 0.98
N GLN A 323 -3.68 8.80 0.46
CA GLN A 323 -2.72 8.73 -0.66
C GLN A 323 -3.23 9.55 -1.87
N GLU A 324 -4.50 9.38 -2.24
CA GLU A 324 -5.14 10.11 -3.34
C GLU A 324 -5.29 11.60 -3.03
N GLU A 325 -5.63 11.97 -1.78
CA GLU A 325 -5.71 13.37 -1.34
C GLU A 325 -4.38 14.09 -1.55
N LEU A 326 -3.27 13.45 -1.15
CA LEU A 326 -1.93 14.01 -1.32
C LEU A 326 -1.59 14.22 -2.79
N LYS A 327 -1.88 13.25 -3.66
CA LYS A 327 -1.66 13.39 -5.10
C LYS A 327 -2.44 14.57 -5.66
N ILE A 328 -3.75 14.63 -5.38
CA ILE A 328 -4.63 15.69 -5.88
C ILE A 328 -4.14 17.06 -5.42
N TYR A 329 -3.74 17.17 -4.14
CA TYR A 329 -3.18 18.40 -3.60
C TYR A 329 -1.92 18.84 -4.36
N ILE A 330 -0.95 17.94 -4.58
CA ILE A 330 0.29 18.25 -5.30
C ILE A 330 -0.03 18.68 -6.74
N ASP A 331 -0.84 17.90 -7.46
CA ASP A 331 -1.19 18.15 -8.85
C ASP A 331 -1.92 19.49 -9.02
N GLN A 332 -2.85 19.83 -8.12
CA GLN A 332 -3.60 21.09 -8.17
C GLN A 332 -2.76 22.32 -7.82
N VAL A 333 -1.78 22.16 -6.91
CA VAL A 333 -0.90 23.27 -6.52
C VAL A 333 0.11 23.56 -7.61
N LEU A 334 0.73 22.52 -8.17
CA LEU A 334 1.83 22.65 -9.14
C LEU A 334 1.36 22.69 -10.59
N GLY A 335 0.14 22.20 -10.89
CA GLY A 335 -0.36 22.08 -12.26
C GLY A 335 0.33 20.99 -13.09
N VAL A 336 1.06 20.07 -12.45
CA VAL A 336 1.86 19.01 -13.07
C VAL A 336 1.45 17.65 -12.48
N ASP A 337 1.38 16.62 -13.31
CA ASP A 337 1.03 15.25 -12.86
C ASP A 337 2.19 14.64 -12.03
N SER A 338 1.94 14.48 -10.74
CA SER A 338 2.87 13.82 -9.81
C SER A 338 2.85 12.29 -9.94
N ILE A 339 4.03 11.66 -9.84
CA ILE A 339 4.21 10.22 -9.98
C ILE A 339 4.37 9.59 -8.59
N PRO A 340 3.48 8.67 -8.15
CA PRO A 340 3.65 7.98 -6.87
C PRO A 340 4.81 6.98 -6.97
N VAL A 341 5.73 7.08 -6.02
CA VAL A 341 6.90 6.17 -5.92
C VAL A 341 6.80 5.26 -4.71
N GLY A 342 6.06 5.68 -3.69
CA GLY A 342 5.67 4.89 -2.53
C GLY A 342 4.53 5.55 -1.77
N LEU A 343 4.10 4.92 -0.68
CA LEU A 343 3.11 5.51 0.22
C LEU A 343 3.59 6.86 0.74
N GLY A 344 2.80 7.91 0.52
CA GLY A 344 3.10 9.28 0.89
C GLY A 344 4.34 9.87 0.21
N VAL A 345 4.81 9.34 -0.92
CA VAL A 345 5.98 9.85 -1.64
C VAL A 345 5.68 9.97 -3.14
N TYR A 346 5.89 11.18 -3.66
CA TYR A 346 5.63 11.55 -5.04
C TYR A 346 6.84 12.26 -5.65
N PHE A 347 7.14 11.95 -6.92
CA PHE A 347 8.12 12.68 -7.72
C PHE A 347 7.37 13.54 -8.75
N VAL A 348 7.80 14.78 -8.89
CA VAL A 348 7.26 15.74 -9.86
C VAL A 348 8.40 16.18 -10.76
N PHE A 349 8.27 15.95 -12.06
CA PHE A 349 9.30 16.23 -13.06
C PHE A 349 9.01 17.55 -13.77
N GLN A 350 10.04 18.38 -13.95
CA GLN A 350 9.94 19.64 -14.72
C GLN A 350 9.68 19.37 -16.21
N ASP A 351 10.38 18.38 -16.77
CA ASP A 351 10.18 17.94 -18.16
C ASP A 351 9.24 16.72 -18.22
N GLU A 352 8.18 16.84 -19.03
CA GLU A 352 7.24 15.74 -19.30
C GLU A 352 7.96 14.54 -19.96
N ALA A 353 8.99 14.78 -20.78
CA ALA A 353 9.77 13.72 -21.40
C ALA A 353 10.54 12.89 -20.35
N ASP A 354 11.12 13.54 -19.35
CA ASP A 354 11.80 12.85 -18.24
C ASP A 354 10.80 12.06 -17.39
N ALA A 355 9.62 12.63 -17.15
CA ALA A 355 8.51 11.94 -16.48
C ALA A 355 8.13 10.65 -17.24
N GLU A 356 8.00 10.72 -18.56
CA GLU A 356 7.67 9.58 -19.40
C GLU A 356 8.79 8.53 -19.47
N LEU A 357 10.05 8.96 -19.52
CA LEU A 357 11.21 8.05 -19.42
C LEU A 357 11.21 7.31 -18.09
N PHE A 358 10.94 8.02 -16.99
CA PHE A 358 10.83 7.44 -15.67
C PHE A 358 9.66 6.45 -15.56
N ARG A 359 8.49 6.79 -16.12
CA ARG A 359 7.34 5.86 -16.16
C ARG A 359 7.66 4.60 -16.96
N ALA A 360 8.27 4.74 -18.14
CA ALA A 360 8.58 3.62 -19.01
C ALA A 360 9.65 2.69 -18.41
N SER A 361 10.68 3.25 -17.78
CA SER A 361 11.78 2.47 -17.20
C SER A 361 11.32 1.53 -16.08
N ARG A 362 10.30 1.92 -15.29
CA ARG A 362 9.71 1.10 -14.22
C ARG A 362 9.12 -0.23 -14.69
N PHE A 363 8.75 -0.32 -15.96
CA PHE A 363 8.14 -1.52 -16.56
C PHE A 363 9.06 -2.19 -17.58
N ARG A 364 10.35 -1.83 -17.66
CA ARG A 364 11.30 -2.54 -18.53
C ARG A 364 11.74 -3.85 -17.87
N SER A 365 11.74 -4.94 -18.63
CA SER A 365 12.18 -6.25 -18.14
C SER A 365 13.69 -6.46 -18.29
N ARG A 366 14.30 -7.27 -17.40
CA ARG A 366 15.66 -7.79 -17.61
C ARG A 366 15.74 -8.64 -18.88
N ALA A 367 16.80 -8.48 -19.65
CA ALA A 367 17.13 -9.34 -20.78
C ALA A 367 18.63 -9.62 -20.78
N THR A 368 19.02 -10.79 -21.26
CA THR A 368 20.42 -11.19 -21.36
C THR A 368 20.80 -11.20 -22.82
N THR A 369 21.97 -10.66 -23.14
CA THR A 369 22.51 -10.71 -24.50
C THR A 369 22.72 -12.16 -24.93
N PRO A 370 22.23 -12.55 -26.12
CA PRO A 370 22.40 -13.89 -26.66
C PRO A 370 23.86 -14.34 -26.69
N ARG A 371 24.09 -15.60 -26.29
CA ARG A 371 25.45 -16.16 -26.25
C ARG A 371 25.92 -16.45 -27.67
N ILE A 372 27.22 -16.24 -27.90
CA ILE A 372 27.89 -16.65 -29.13
C ILE A 372 27.92 -18.18 -29.15
N ARG A 373 27.31 -18.78 -30.17
CA ARG A 373 27.23 -20.25 -30.34
C ARG A 373 28.13 -20.75 -31.46
N ILE A 374 28.40 -19.90 -32.45
CA ILE A 374 29.13 -20.24 -33.66
C ILE A 374 30.35 -19.34 -33.77
N CYS A 375 31.52 -19.96 -33.96
CA CYS A 375 32.76 -19.25 -34.28
C CYS A 375 32.67 -18.71 -35.71
N VAL A 376 32.48 -17.40 -35.84
CA VAL A 376 32.53 -16.68 -37.11
C VAL A 376 33.73 -15.76 -37.07
N LYS A 377 34.80 -16.08 -37.81
CA LYS A 377 36.09 -15.33 -37.76
C LYS A 377 35.92 -13.81 -37.84
N ARG A 378 35.10 -13.36 -38.80
CA ARG A 378 34.84 -11.93 -39.01
C ARG A 378 34.13 -11.26 -37.82
N PHE A 379 33.33 -12.01 -37.08
CA PHE A 379 32.71 -11.53 -35.83
C PHE A 379 33.74 -11.47 -34.70
N GLU A 380 34.59 -12.49 -34.54
CA GLU A 380 35.62 -12.52 -33.50
C GLU A 380 36.62 -11.36 -33.64
N GLU A 381 37.06 -11.08 -34.86
CA GLU A 381 37.97 -9.97 -35.19
C GLU A 381 37.40 -8.58 -34.82
N HIS A 382 36.07 -8.45 -34.75
CA HIS A 382 35.37 -7.18 -34.52
C HIS A 382 34.43 -7.22 -33.30
N GLN A 383 34.61 -8.20 -32.41
CA GLN A 383 33.69 -8.42 -31.30
C GLN A 383 33.59 -7.19 -30.39
N GLU A 384 34.72 -6.53 -30.11
CA GLU A 384 34.74 -5.31 -29.29
C GLU A 384 33.93 -4.17 -29.94
N LEU A 385 34.04 -4.01 -31.26
CA LEU A 385 33.31 -2.99 -32.01
C LEU A 385 31.81 -3.29 -32.10
N LEU A 386 31.42 -4.58 -32.13
CA LEU A 386 30.03 -5.03 -32.22
C LEU A 386 29.33 -5.15 -30.85
N THR A 387 30.09 -5.27 -29.76
CA THR A 387 29.54 -5.42 -28.40
C THR A 387 28.57 -4.29 -28.01
N PRO A 388 28.87 -2.99 -28.26
CA PRO A 388 27.93 -1.91 -28.01
C PRO A 388 26.60 -2.06 -28.77
N LEU A 389 26.64 -2.57 -30.01
CA LEU A 389 25.43 -2.83 -30.79
C LEU A 389 24.63 -4.01 -30.20
N MET A 390 25.30 -5.07 -29.73
CA MET A 390 24.64 -6.19 -29.04
C MET A 390 23.96 -5.75 -27.75
N THR A 391 24.63 -4.91 -26.95
CA THR A 391 24.06 -4.32 -25.73
C THR A 391 22.84 -3.47 -26.06
N PHE A 392 22.95 -2.58 -27.06
CA PHE A 392 21.82 -1.75 -27.49
C PHE A 392 20.62 -2.60 -27.94
N MET A 393 20.85 -3.63 -28.76
CA MET A 393 19.80 -4.54 -29.20
C MET A 393 19.16 -5.30 -28.04
N THR A 394 19.94 -5.67 -27.03
CA THR A 394 19.44 -6.34 -25.80
C THR A 394 18.55 -5.39 -24.98
N GLU A 395 18.94 -4.12 -24.89
CA GLU A 395 18.23 -3.10 -24.12
C GLU A 395 16.97 -2.58 -24.81
N ARG A 396 16.98 -2.46 -26.13
CA ARG A 396 15.94 -1.76 -26.91
C ARG A 396 15.11 -2.71 -27.78
N GLY A 397 15.63 -3.88 -28.13
CA GLY A 397 14.95 -4.88 -28.98
C GLY A 397 14.83 -4.48 -30.45
N ARG A 398 15.46 -3.38 -30.86
CA ARG A 398 15.44 -2.83 -32.22
C ARG A 398 16.81 -2.22 -32.56
N LEU A 399 17.06 -2.00 -33.85
CA LEU A 399 18.28 -1.33 -34.31
C LEU A 399 18.33 0.14 -33.86
N PRO A 400 19.53 0.68 -33.56
CA PRO A 400 19.69 2.09 -33.22
C PRO A 400 19.42 2.98 -34.42
N ILE A 401 18.81 4.14 -34.16
CA ILE A 401 18.74 5.22 -35.14
C ILE A 401 19.91 6.20 -34.96
N GLN A 402 19.99 7.22 -35.82
CA GLN A 402 21.05 8.23 -35.76
C GLN A 402 21.08 8.93 -34.40
N GLY A 403 22.25 8.93 -33.75
CA GLY A 403 22.49 9.59 -32.47
C GLY A 403 22.26 8.73 -31.22
N GLU A 404 21.67 7.53 -31.34
CA GLU A 404 21.42 6.66 -30.17
C GLU A 404 22.62 5.79 -29.79
N LEU A 405 23.53 5.52 -30.72
CA LEU A 405 24.72 4.71 -30.49
C LEU A 405 25.96 5.49 -30.94
N PRO A 406 26.86 5.89 -30.01
CA PRO A 406 28.07 6.65 -30.36
C PRO A 406 28.97 5.94 -31.38
N GLN A 407 29.06 4.61 -31.31
CA GLN A 407 29.88 3.78 -32.19
C GLN A 407 29.22 3.52 -33.56
N ALA A 408 28.01 4.04 -33.82
CA ALA A 408 27.25 3.70 -35.03
C ALA A 408 27.99 4.05 -36.33
N ALA A 409 28.71 5.16 -36.35
CA ALA A 409 29.48 5.59 -37.53
C ALA A 409 30.63 4.62 -37.84
N ALA A 410 31.42 4.25 -36.83
CA ALA A 410 32.52 3.31 -36.97
C ALA A 410 32.04 1.90 -37.40
N ILE A 411 30.92 1.43 -36.84
CA ILE A 411 30.30 0.17 -37.24
C ILE A 411 29.80 0.25 -38.70
N ALA A 412 29.19 1.36 -39.09
CA ALA A 412 28.70 1.54 -40.46
C ALA A 412 29.84 1.65 -41.47
N GLU A 413 30.99 2.21 -41.11
CA GLU A 413 32.18 2.27 -41.95
C GLU A 413 32.74 0.88 -42.24
N GLU A 414 32.89 0.03 -41.21
CA GLU A 414 33.46 -1.32 -41.34
C GLU A 414 32.50 -2.30 -42.05
N PHE A 415 31.20 -2.26 -41.72
CA PHE A 415 30.21 -3.26 -42.20
C PHE A 415 29.28 -2.71 -43.29
N GLY A 416 29.42 -1.44 -43.66
CA GLY A 416 28.57 -0.71 -44.59
C GLY A 416 27.23 -0.23 -44.00
N SER A 417 26.68 -0.91 -42.99
CA SER A 417 25.49 -0.46 -42.25
C SER A 417 25.31 -1.22 -40.93
N LEU A 418 24.58 -0.62 -39.98
CA LEU A 418 24.19 -1.28 -38.73
C LEU A 418 23.39 -2.57 -38.96
N ARG A 419 22.54 -2.62 -39.98
CA ARG A 419 21.76 -3.82 -40.32
C ARG A 419 22.66 -4.97 -40.79
N ARG A 420 23.70 -4.67 -41.59
CA ARG A 420 24.67 -5.68 -42.02
C ARG A 420 25.54 -6.16 -40.86
N ALA A 421 25.97 -5.25 -40.00
CA ALA A 421 26.67 -5.59 -38.76
C ALA A 421 25.82 -6.51 -37.86
N PHE A 422 24.52 -6.20 -37.70
CA PHE A 422 23.63 -7.04 -36.91
C PHE A 422 23.34 -8.40 -37.54
N ASN A 423 23.26 -8.50 -38.88
CA ASN A 423 23.16 -9.80 -39.55
C ASN A 423 24.38 -10.70 -39.26
N LEU A 424 25.58 -10.12 -39.13
CA LEU A 424 26.77 -10.87 -38.72
C LEU A 424 26.66 -11.35 -37.26
N ILE A 425 26.13 -10.51 -36.36
CA ILE A 425 25.84 -10.89 -34.97
C ILE A 425 24.87 -12.09 -34.95
N ILE A 426 23.78 -12.04 -35.73
CA ILE A 426 22.81 -13.14 -35.81
C ILE A 426 23.47 -14.44 -36.29
N GLN A 427 24.40 -14.38 -37.24
CA GLN A 427 25.13 -15.58 -37.70
C GLN A 427 26.00 -16.22 -36.60
N ALA A 428 26.53 -15.42 -35.67
CA ALA A 428 27.33 -15.89 -34.56
C ALA A 428 26.50 -16.30 -33.33
N THR A 429 25.23 -15.90 -33.27
CA THR A 429 24.31 -16.06 -32.12
C THR A 429 23.02 -16.78 -32.54
N ASP A 430 21.99 -16.80 -31.68
CA ASP A 430 20.69 -17.39 -31.97
C ASP A 430 19.67 -16.31 -32.35
N SER A 431 19.06 -16.42 -33.54
CA SER A 431 18.03 -15.48 -34.01
C SER A 431 16.75 -15.51 -33.18
N GLU A 432 16.37 -16.68 -32.63
CA GLU A 432 15.18 -16.81 -31.80
C GLU A 432 15.32 -16.05 -30.47
N GLU A 433 16.53 -16.04 -29.90
CA GLU A 433 16.80 -15.27 -28.68
C GLU A 433 16.65 -13.76 -28.92
N TRP A 434 17.10 -13.25 -30.08
CA TRP A 434 16.88 -11.84 -30.45
C TRP A 434 15.41 -11.50 -30.68
N GLN A 435 14.66 -12.39 -31.33
CA GLN A 435 13.22 -12.22 -31.51
C GLN A 435 12.49 -12.22 -30.15
N ALA A 436 12.87 -13.10 -29.23
CA ALA A 436 12.33 -13.13 -27.88
C ALA A 436 12.62 -11.83 -27.10
N ILE A 437 13.79 -11.23 -27.29
CA ILE A 437 14.11 -9.89 -26.73
C ILE A 437 13.18 -8.83 -27.32
N ALA A 438 13.02 -8.78 -28.65
CA ALA A 438 12.13 -7.82 -29.31
C ALA A 438 10.68 -7.97 -28.83
N ASP A 439 10.18 -9.20 -28.71
CA ASP A 439 8.84 -9.49 -28.22
C ASP A 439 8.68 -9.09 -26.74
N LYS A 440 9.70 -9.32 -25.91
CA LYS A 440 9.71 -8.88 -24.51
C LYS A 440 9.66 -7.35 -24.40
N ARG A 441 10.41 -6.62 -25.23
CA ARG A 441 10.37 -5.15 -25.27
C ARG A 441 9.03 -4.62 -25.78
N ARG A 442 8.43 -5.30 -26.76
CA ARG A 442 7.07 -5.01 -27.22
C ARG A 442 6.07 -5.16 -26.07
N GLN A 443 6.15 -6.24 -25.30
CA GLN A 443 5.30 -6.45 -24.12
C GLN A 443 5.54 -5.41 -23.01
N ASP A 444 6.79 -4.99 -22.76
CA ASP A 444 7.11 -3.92 -21.80
C ASP A 444 6.42 -2.59 -22.19
N LEU A 445 6.49 -2.22 -23.47
CA LEU A 445 5.79 -1.05 -24.02
C LEU A 445 4.27 -1.18 -23.91
N MET A 446 3.72 -2.38 -24.16
CA MET A 446 2.29 -2.63 -24.01
C MET A 446 1.81 -2.40 -22.58
N VAL A 447 2.55 -2.89 -21.58
CA VAL A 447 2.23 -2.68 -20.15
C VAL A 447 2.29 -1.19 -19.82
N TYR A 448 3.35 -0.50 -20.24
CA TYR A 448 3.50 0.93 -20.06
C TYR A 448 2.33 1.73 -20.68
N LEU A 449 2.00 1.49 -21.96
CA LEU A 449 0.91 2.16 -22.67
C LEU A 449 -0.46 1.85 -22.06
N ALA A 450 -0.67 0.63 -21.58
CA ALA A 450 -1.90 0.22 -20.90
C ALA A 450 -2.06 1.00 -19.59
N LEU A 451 -0.99 1.11 -18.81
CA LEU A 451 -1.00 1.90 -17.59
C LEU A 451 -1.23 3.38 -17.88
N CYS A 452 -0.64 3.95 -18.94
CA CYS A 452 -0.86 5.36 -19.30
C CYS A 452 -2.33 5.73 -19.53
N ASN A 453 -3.24 4.76 -19.68
CA ASN A 453 -4.67 4.98 -19.76
C ASN A 453 -5.32 5.45 -18.44
N PHE A 454 -4.68 5.25 -17.28
CA PHE A 454 -5.19 5.73 -15.98
C PHE A 454 -5.04 7.25 -15.78
N SER A 455 -4.22 7.91 -16.61
CA SER A 455 -4.19 9.37 -16.69
C SER A 455 -4.47 9.79 -18.13
N ARG A 456 -3.57 10.53 -18.78
CA ARG A 456 -3.67 10.89 -20.18
C ARG A 456 -2.63 10.13 -20.96
N ARG A 457 -3.05 9.22 -21.84
CA ARG A 457 -2.11 8.56 -22.74
C ARG A 457 -1.46 9.61 -23.67
N PRO A 458 -0.12 9.75 -23.67
CA PRO A 458 0.56 10.77 -24.47
C PRO A 458 0.41 10.48 -25.96
N LYS A 459 0.28 11.51 -26.80
CA LYS A 459 0.35 11.32 -28.26
C LYS A 459 1.78 10.94 -28.66
N LEU A 460 1.94 10.33 -29.84
CA LEU A 460 3.27 9.90 -30.33
C LEU A 460 4.33 11.02 -30.32
N GLY A 461 3.95 12.26 -30.61
CA GLY A 461 4.87 13.41 -30.60
C GLY A 461 5.18 13.99 -29.21
N GLN A 462 4.44 13.58 -28.18
CA GLN A 462 4.64 13.98 -26.78
C GLN A 462 5.50 12.97 -26.01
N LEU A 463 5.75 11.79 -26.60
CA LEU A 463 6.63 10.80 -26.01
C LEU A 463 8.08 11.26 -26.09
N ALA A 464 8.85 10.90 -25.06
CA ALA A 464 10.29 11.05 -25.10
C ALA A 464 10.87 10.39 -26.37
N PRO A 465 11.87 11.00 -27.05
CA PRO A 465 12.39 10.49 -28.31
C PRO A 465 12.77 9.01 -28.25
N ALA A 466 13.44 8.60 -27.17
CA ALA A 466 13.82 7.22 -26.94
C ALA A 466 12.63 6.24 -26.90
N VAL A 467 11.50 6.61 -26.28
CA VAL A 467 10.29 5.76 -26.19
C VAL A 467 9.52 5.76 -27.50
N LYS A 468 9.47 6.92 -28.18
CA LYS A 468 8.87 7.04 -29.51
C LYS A 468 9.53 6.09 -30.50
N GLU A 469 10.86 6.10 -30.57
CA GLU A 469 11.60 5.24 -31.49
C GLU A 469 11.49 3.75 -31.11
N ASP A 470 11.38 3.42 -29.82
CA ASP A 470 11.07 2.05 -29.39
C ASP A 470 9.73 1.57 -29.90
N ILE A 471 8.68 2.38 -29.81
CA ILE A 471 7.36 2.00 -30.33
C ILE A 471 7.39 1.88 -31.86
N VAL A 472 7.99 2.84 -32.57
CA VAL A 472 8.07 2.81 -34.04
C VAL A 472 8.90 1.63 -34.54
N GLY A 473 9.96 1.27 -33.83
CA GLY A 473 10.83 0.15 -34.22
C GLY A 473 10.29 -1.24 -33.85
N LEU A 474 9.40 -1.35 -32.85
CA LEU A 474 8.87 -2.64 -32.36
C LEU A 474 7.42 -2.92 -32.75
N TYR A 475 6.65 -1.89 -33.09
CA TYR A 475 5.26 -1.98 -33.54
C TYR A 475 5.08 -1.47 -34.96
N SER A 476 4.08 -2.00 -35.66
CA SER A 476 3.71 -1.52 -37.00
C SER A 476 3.21 -0.08 -37.00
N SER A 477 2.54 0.34 -35.94
CA SER A 477 2.11 1.72 -35.73
C SER A 477 1.84 2.00 -34.25
N TYR A 478 1.93 3.26 -33.84
CA TYR A 478 1.52 3.71 -32.50
C TYR A 478 0.05 3.36 -32.18
N LYS A 479 -0.82 3.43 -33.21
CA LYS A 479 -2.23 3.07 -33.07
C LYS A 479 -2.40 1.58 -32.71
N GLN A 480 -1.64 0.70 -33.35
CA GLN A 480 -1.67 -0.73 -33.03
C GLN A 480 -1.18 -0.99 -31.61
N ALA A 481 -0.09 -0.35 -31.19
CA ALA A 481 0.42 -0.48 -29.83
C ALA A 481 -0.62 -0.08 -28.77
N CYS A 482 -1.37 0.99 -29.03
CA CYS A 482 -2.47 1.42 -28.16
C CYS A 482 -3.63 0.41 -28.14
N LEU A 483 -4.02 -0.14 -29.29
CA LEU A 483 -5.10 -1.12 -29.38
C LEU A 483 -4.77 -2.39 -28.60
N ASP A 484 -3.55 -2.89 -28.73
CA ASP A 484 -3.06 -4.08 -28.02
C ASP A 484 -3.03 -3.82 -26.50
N ALA A 485 -2.54 -2.63 -26.09
CA ALA A 485 -2.54 -2.20 -24.70
C ALA A 485 -3.96 -2.10 -24.11
N ASP A 486 -4.92 -1.55 -24.85
CA ASP A 486 -6.32 -1.45 -24.43
C ASP A 486 -6.97 -2.82 -24.31
N GLN A 487 -6.65 -3.74 -25.22
CA GLN A 487 -7.14 -5.12 -25.15
C GLN A 487 -6.58 -5.84 -23.92
N MET A 488 -5.30 -5.67 -23.63
CA MET A 488 -4.69 -6.22 -22.41
C MET A 488 -5.34 -5.64 -21.15
N LEU A 489 -5.54 -4.32 -21.08
CA LEU A 489 -6.17 -3.66 -19.94
C LEU A 489 -7.60 -4.17 -19.71
N ARG A 490 -8.40 -4.29 -20.77
CA ARG A 490 -9.76 -4.87 -20.69
C ARG A 490 -9.74 -6.31 -20.17
N SER A 491 -8.71 -7.09 -20.52
CA SER A 491 -8.61 -8.49 -20.10
C SER A 491 -8.31 -8.68 -18.60
N LEU A 492 -7.87 -7.64 -17.88
CA LEU A 492 -7.66 -7.70 -16.42
C LEU A 492 -8.94 -8.04 -15.64
N GLY A 493 -10.11 -7.66 -16.16
CA GLY A 493 -11.40 -8.00 -15.56
C GLY A 493 -11.77 -9.47 -15.67
N ASN A 494 -11.04 -10.27 -16.47
CA ASN A 494 -11.26 -11.69 -16.61
C ASN A 494 -10.47 -12.47 -15.53
N THR A 495 -11.14 -12.76 -14.42
CA THR A 495 -10.55 -13.50 -13.29
C THR A 495 -10.01 -14.88 -13.69
N GLU A 496 -10.70 -15.62 -14.58
CA GLU A 496 -10.25 -16.95 -15.02
C GLU A 496 -8.93 -16.87 -15.78
N LEU A 497 -8.77 -15.84 -16.62
CA LEU A 497 -7.53 -15.60 -17.34
C LEU A 497 -6.39 -15.27 -16.37
N ILE A 498 -6.61 -14.42 -15.36
CA ILE A 498 -5.60 -14.10 -14.34
C ILE A 498 -5.21 -15.36 -13.56
N ILE A 499 -6.17 -16.21 -13.19
CA ILE A 499 -5.92 -17.49 -12.53
C ILE A 499 -5.04 -18.38 -13.42
N LYS A 500 -5.42 -18.53 -14.70
CA LYS A 500 -4.65 -19.32 -15.67
C LYS A 500 -3.21 -18.82 -15.78
N ARG A 501 -3.00 -17.51 -15.95
CA ARG A 501 -1.65 -16.92 -16.02
C ARG A 501 -0.85 -17.13 -14.75
N CYS A 502 -1.48 -17.06 -13.59
CA CYS A 502 -0.81 -17.36 -12.32
C CYS A 502 -0.35 -18.83 -12.24
N GLN A 503 -1.17 -19.77 -12.71
CA GLN A 503 -0.84 -21.21 -12.67
C GLN A 503 0.24 -21.59 -13.70
N GLU A 504 0.19 -20.97 -14.89
CA GLU A 504 1.17 -21.14 -15.97
C GLU A 504 2.50 -20.42 -15.70
N SER A 505 2.57 -19.58 -14.67
CA SER A 505 3.80 -18.86 -14.31
C SER A 505 4.95 -19.83 -14.07
N LYS A 506 6.07 -19.57 -14.76
CA LYS A 506 7.32 -20.33 -14.65
C LYS A 506 8.11 -19.98 -13.40
N VAL A 507 7.89 -18.78 -12.86
CA VAL A 507 8.49 -18.31 -11.60
C VAL A 507 7.38 -17.99 -10.60
N GLY A 508 7.67 -18.22 -9.33
CA GLY A 508 6.76 -17.93 -8.23
C GLY A 508 6.21 -19.17 -7.54
N LYS A 509 6.00 -19.03 -6.24
CA LYS A 509 5.40 -20.04 -5.38
C LYS A 509 3.89 -20.08 -5.62
N LYS A 510 3.42 -21.15 -6.23
CA LYS A 510 2.01 -21.39 -6.54
C LYS A 510 1.31 -22.05 -5.36
N LEU A 511 0.27 -21.39 -4.83
CA LEU A 511 -0.60 -21.90 -3.78
C LEU A 511 -2.05 -21.93 -4.30
N PRO A 512 -2.97 -22.71 -3.67
CA PRO A 512 -4.33 -22.87 -4.16
C PRO A 512 -5.10 -21.56 -4.41
N ASN A 513 -4.79 -20.50 -3.67
CA ASN A 513 -5.50 -19.22 -3.75
C ASN A 513 -4.58 -18.03 -4.13
N SER A 514 -3.30 -18.27 -4.45
CA SER A 514 -2.36 -17.17 -4.71
C SER A 514 -1.10 -17.60 -5.44
N LEU A 515 -0.53 -16.69 -6.23
CA LEU A 515 0.85 -16.76 -6.72
C LEU A 515 1.71 -15.76 -5.94
N TRP A 516 2.87 -16.19 -5.47
CA TRP A 516 3.82 -15.35 -4.75
C TRP A 516 5.12 -15.26 -5.53
N VAL A 517 5.66 -14.06 -5.71
CA VAL A 517 6.93 -13.84 -6.41
C VAL A 517 7.77 -12.84 -5.65
N HIS A 518 9.09 -12.98 -5.73
CA HIS A 518 10.00 -11.94 -5.29
C HIS A 518 9.94 -10.75 -6.26
N ILE A 519 10.17 -9.52 -5.77
CA ILE A 519 10.10 -8.31 -6.60
C ILE A 519 11.08 -8.36 -7.78
N SER A 520 12.25 -9.01 -7.61
CA SER A 520 13.21 -9.22 -8.71
C SER A 520 12.67 -10.11 -9.83
N ALA A 521 11.70 -10.98 -9.53
CA ALA A 521 11.08 -11.91 -10.47
C ALA A 521 9.82 -11.33 -11.14
N LEU A 522 9.33 -10.15 -10.72
CA LEU A 522 8.14 -9.51 -11.31
C LEU A 522 8.28 -9.31 -12.83
N GLN A 523 9.49 -9.01 -13.31
CA GLN A 523 9.76 -8.83 -14.75
C GLN A 523 9.83 -10.14 -15.54
N ALA A 524 9.78 -11.29 -14.85
CA ALA A 524 9.78 -12.63 -15.45
C ALA A 524 8.39 -13.29 -15.47
N VAL A 525 7.38 -12.69 -14.81
CA VAL A 525 5.99 -13.16 -14.92
C VAL A 525 5.30 -12.62 -16.18
N ASP A 526 4.14 -13.20 -16.50
CA ASP A 526 3.33 -12.83 -17.66
C ASP A 526 3.01 -11.32 -17.67
N PRO A 527 3.06 -10.63 -18.84
CA PRO A 527 2.75 -9.21 -18.96
C PRO A 527 1.40 -8.80 -18.36
N LEU A 528 0.39 -9.67 -18.41
CA LEU A 528 -0.92 -9.39 -17.81
C LEU A 528 -0.84 -9.31 -16.29
N LEU A 529 -0.02 -10.15 -15.64
CA LEU A 529 0.21 -10.08 -14.19
C LEU A 529 1.05 -8.85 -13.81
N ARG A 530 1.99 -8.47 -14.68
CA ARG A 530 2.77 -7.23 -14.51
C ARG A 530 1.87 -6.00 -14.61
N LEU A 531 0.93 -6.00 -15.56
CA LEU A 531 -0.07 -4.95 -15.68
C LEU A 531 -1.00 -4.94 -14.45
N TYR A 532 -1.42 -6.11 -13.97
CA TYR A 532 -2.24 -6.25 -12.76
C TYR A 532 -1.56 -5.63 -11.53
N GLU A 533 -0.28 -5.93 -11.31
CA GLU A 533 0.54 -5.28 -10.26
C GLU A 533 0.71 -3.79 -10.52
N GLY A 534 0.95 -3.42 -11.77
CA GLY A 534 1.12 -2.05 -12.22
C GLY A 534 -0.09 -1.16 -11.92
N CYS A 535 -1.31 -1.69 -11.99
CA CYS A 535 -2.53 -0.93 -11.64
C CYS A 535 -2.51 -0.44 -10.19
N ALA A 536 -1.96 -1.25 -9.28
CA ALA A 536 -1.81 -0.89 -7.88
C ALA A 536 -0.61 0.05 -7.67
N SER A 537 0.57 -0.35 -8.16
CA SER A 537 1.82 0.38 -7.90
C SER A 537 1.90 1.73 -8.61
N ARG A 538 1.19 1.91 -9.73
CA ARG A 538 1.06 3.20 -10.43
C ARG A 538 0.14 4.17 -9.70
N THR A 539 -0.83 3.68 -8.93
CA THR A 539 -1.85 4.54 -8.31
C THR A 539 -1.51 4.85 -6.86
N ILE A 540 -1.15 3.82 -6.10
CA ILE A 540 -0.87 3.89 -4.67
C ILE A 540 0.64 3.84 -4.37
N GLY A 541 1.42 3.17 -5.22
CA GLY A 541 2.82 2.82 -4.92
C GLY A 541 2.96 1.44 -4.28
N ARG A 542 4.20 0.98 -4.17
CA ARG A 542 4.53 -0.27 -3.46
C ARG A 542 4.80 0.03 -1.99
N LEU A 543 4.70 -1.00 -1.15
CA LEU A 543 5.22 -0.94 0.21
C LEU A 543 6.74 -0.81 0.16
N GLU A 544 7.28 0.10 0.96
CA GLU A 544 8.72 0.33 1.08
C GLU A 544 9.44 -0.98 1.44
N SER A 545 10.54 -1.24 0.74
CA SER A 545 11.37 -2.44 0.90
C SER A 545 10.64 -3.78 0.70
N ALA A 546 9.38 -3.79 0.26
CA ALA A 546 8.67 -5.02 0.00
C ALA A 546 9.42 -5.87 -1.02
N ASN A 547 9.74 -7.08 -0.61
CA ASN A 547 10.51 -8.01 -1.40
C ASN A 547 9.65 -9.12 -1.98
N VAL A 548 8.44 -9.36 -1.47
CA VAL A 548 7.52 -10.38 -2.00
C VAL A 548 6.18 -9.75 -2.40
N ILE A 549 5.68 -10.15 -3.57
CA ILE A 549 4.39 -9.75 -4.14
C ILE A 549 3.49 -10.98 -4.18
N LYS A 550 2.27 -10.84 -3.64
CA LYS A 550 1.24 -11.87 -3.65
C LYS A 550 0.07 -11.44 -4.53
N PHE A 551 -0.14 -12.19 -5.61
CA PHE A 551 -1.34 -12.14 -6.43
C PHE A 551 -2.42 -13.02 -5.82
N HIS A 552 -3.60 -12.47 -5.56
CA HIS A 552 -4.73 -13.24 -5.04
C HIS A 552 -5.56 -13.79 -6.21
N LEU A 553 -5.91 -15.08 -6.14
CA LEU A 553 -6.66 -15.75 -7.22
C LEU A 553 -8.18 -15.62 -7.08
N LYS A 554 -8.67 -15.38 -5.85
CA LYS A 554 -10.10 -15.37 -5.52
C LYS A 554 -10.70 -13.98 -5.39
N THR A 555 -9.88 -12.98 -5.13
CA THR A 555 -10.29 -11.61 -4.89
C THR A 555 -9.38 -10.69 -5.67
N PRO A 556 -9.88 -9.56 -6.19
CA PRO A 556 -9.08 -8.62 -6.97
C PRO A 556 -8.17 -7.79 -6.06
N LYS A 557 -7.20 -8.46 -5.44
CA LYS A 557 -6.29 -7.89 -4.43
C LYS A 557 -4.87 -8.19 -4.81
N ILE A 558 -3.98 -7.31 -4.38
CA ILE A 558 -2.55 -7.56 -4.38
C ILE A 558 -1.98 -7.29 -2.99
N SER A 559 -0.98 -8.06 -2.58
CA SER A 559 -0.27 -7.78 -1.35
C SER A 559 1.22 -7.63 -1.57
N TYR A 560 1.79 -6.65 -0.90
CA TYR A 560 3.23 -6.44 -0.79
C TYR A 560 3.65 -6.86 0.61
N LEU A 561 4.63 -7.76 0.69
CA LEU A 561 5.13 -8.35 1.92
C LEU A 561 6.60 -8.00 2.08
N PHE A 562 6.98 -7.65 3.31
CA PHE A 562 8.35 -7.31 3.65
C PHE A 562 8.94 -8.30 4.65
N TYR A 563 10.00 -8.97 4.21
CA TYR A 563 10.82 -9.89 4.99
C TYR A 563 12.22 -9.29 5.17
N PRO A 564 12.56 -8.63 6.29
CA PRO A 564 13.81 -7.88 6.42
C PRO A 564 15.06 -8.75 6.22
N ASP A 565 15.03 -9.99 6.68
CA ASP A 565 16.15 -10.93 6.61
C ASP A 565 16.07 -11.88 5.40
N PHE A 566 15.39 -11.50 4.31
CA PHE A 566 15.12 -12.40 3.17
C PHE A 566 16.37 -13.10 2.61
N ASP A 567 17.48 -12.37 2.49
CA ASP A 567 18.75 -12.90 1.98
C ASP A 567 19.66 -13.49 3.06
N ILE A 568 19.33 -13.34 4.34
CA ILE A 568 20.20 -13.70 5.46
C ILE A 568 19.66 -14.95 6.17
N ASN A 569 18.37 -14.96 6.48
CA ASN A 569 17.71 -16.01 7.23
C ASN A 569 17.10 -17.04 6.27
N PRO A 570 17.33 -18.35 6.45
CA PRO A 570 16.70 -19.40 5.63
C PRO A 570 15.17 -19.43 5.72
N HIS A 571 14.60 -18.90 6.81
CA HIS A 571 13.16 -18.83 7.06
C HIS A 571 12.81 -17.45 7.61
N PRO A 572 12.84 -16.41 6.75
CA PRO A 572 12.63 -15.05 7.19
C PRO A 572 11.18 -14.87 7.66
N ILE A 573 11.02 -14.02 8.66
CA ILE A 573 9.74 -13.74 9.30
C ILE A 573 9.11 -12.51 8.63
N LEU A 574 7.80 -12.56 8.41
CA LEU A 574 7.07 -11.43 7.86
C LEU A 574 7.07 -10.29 8.88
N SER A 575 7.62 -9.14 8.50
CA SER A 575 7.60 -7.93 9.34
C SER A 575 6.40 -7.06 9.01
N LYS A 576 6.11 -6.87 7.71
CA LYS A 576 5.07 -5.93 7.27
C LYS A 576 4.30 -6.48 6.08
N VAL A 577 3.01 -6.18 6.03
CA VAL A 577 2.17 -6.44 4.85
C VAL A 577 1.31 -5.24 4.53
N MET A 578 1.24 -4.92 3.24
CA MET A 578 0.29 -3.97 2.67
C MET A 578 -0.59 -4.72 1.66
N ILE A 579 -1.90 -4.58 1.79
CA ILE A 579 -2.89 -5.18 0.91
C ILE A 579 -3.66 -4.06 0.23
N ILE A 580 -3.76 -4.11 -1.08
CA ILE A 580 -4.54 -3.17 -1.89
C ILE A 580 -5.69 -3.94 -2.54
N ASP A 581 -6.92 -3.46 -2.35
CA ASP A 581 -8.07 -3.90 -3.13
C ASP A 581 -8.15 -3.08 -4.43
N LEU A 582 -8.11 -3.73 -5.58
CA LEU A 582 -8.02 -3.03 -6.86
C LEU A 582 -9.35 -2.42 -7.32
N ARG A 583 -10.46 -2.69 -6.60
CA ARG A 583 -11.78 -2.16 -6.97
C ARG A 583 -12.01 -0.76 -6.44
N ASP A 584 -11.58 -0.50 -5.21
CA ASP A 584 -11.79 0.75 -4.49
C ASP A 584 -10.49 1.37 -3.96
N LEU A 585 -9.35 0.76 -4.30
CA LEU A 585 -7.99 1.18 -3.93
C LEU A 585 -7.76 1.28 -2.42
N GLN A 586 -8.61 0.64 -1.61
CA GLN A 586 -8.45 0.62 -0.17
C GLN A 586 -7.17 -0.10 0.23
N VAL A 587 -6.36 0.58 1.05
CA VAL A 587 -5.08 0.09 1.54
C VAL A 587 -5.25 -0.39 2.98
N THR A 588 -4.94 -1.66 3.20
CA THR A 588 -4.87 -2.27 4.52
C THR A 588 -3.41 -2.56 4.87
N TYR A 589 -3.00 -2.23 6.08
CA TYR A 589 -1.63 -2.41 6.53
C TYR A 589 -1.57 -3.15 7.86
N GLN A 590 -0.51 -3.94 8.02
CA GLN A 590 -0.24 -4.64 9.27
C GLN A 590 1.27 -4.79 9.47
N ASP A 591 1.71 -4.41 10.67
CA ASP A 591 3.01 -4.75 11.23
C ASP A 591 2.89 -5.97 12.14
N TYR A 592 3.93 -6.80 12.11
CA TYR A 592 4.07 -7.95 12.98
C TYR A 592 5.30 -7.81 13.86
N ASP A 593 5.09 -8.02 15.16
CA ASP A 593 6.12 -8.24 16.17
C ASP A 593 6.21 -9.74 16.49
N LEU A 594 7.29 -10.16 17.18
CA LEU A 594 7.48 -11.57 17.52
C LEU A 594 6.38 -12.12 18.46
N GLU A 595 5.77 -11.27 19.26
CA GLU A 595 4.65 -11.62 20.15
C GLU A 595 3.38 -12.02 19.37
N ASP A 596 3.28 -11.62 18.10
CA ASP A 596 2.13 -11.91 17.24
C ASP A 596 2.17 -13.29 16.57
N ASP A 597 3.19 -14.10 16.88
CA ASP A 597 3.52 -15.33 16.15
C ASP A 597 3.49 -15.11 14.63
N PRO A 598 4.41 -14.30 14.08
CA PRO A 598 4.32 -13.84 12.70
C PRO A 598 4.37 -14.97 11.65
N PRO A 599 3.79 -14.76 10.46
CA PRO A 599 3.95 -15.68 9.34
C PRO A 599 5.43 -15.86 8.98
N ILE A 600 5.82 -17.08 8.65
CA ILE A 600 7.19 -17.43 8.29
C ILE A 600 7.26 -17.89 6.84
N LEU A 601 8.33 -17.49 6.13
CA LEU A 601 8.52 -17.84 4.73
C LEU A 601 9.28 -19.14 4.57
N HIS A 602 8.84 -19.95 3.61
CA HIS A 602 9.46 -21.23 3.22
C HIS A 602 9.55 -21.30 1.70
N GLN A 603 10.45 -22.14 1.17
CA GLN A 603 10.65 -22.34 -0.27
C GLN A 603 10.98 -21.03 -1.00
N ILE A 604 12.01 -20.34 -0.50
CA ILE A 604 12.45 -19.04 -1.06
C ILE A 604 12.88 -19.18 -2.52
N ASP A 605 13.46 -20.32 -2.90
CA ASP A 605 13.87 -20.64 -4.26
C ASP A 605 12.73 -20.53 -5.26
N ALA A 606 11.51 -20.90 -4.88
CA ALA A 606 10.34 -20.80 -5.75
C ALA A 606 9.93 -19.33 -6.04
N LEU A 607 10.34 -18.37 -5.21
CA LEU A 607 9.96 -16.95 -5.36
C LEU A 607 10.87 -16.19 -6.33
N VAL A 608 12.10 -16.66 -6.52
CA VAL A 608 13.15 -15.99 -7.28
C VAL A 608 13.48 -16.72 -8.59
N THR A 609 14.19 -16.07 -9.49
CA THR A 609 14.69 -16.68 -10.73
C THR A 609 16.04 -17.38 -10.50
N PRO A 610 16.45 -18.33 -11.37
CA PRO A 610 17.71 -19.08 -11.20
C PRO A 610 19.00 -18.23 -11.19
N ASP A 611 18.97 -17.03 -11.78
CA ASP A 611 20.08 -16.07 -11.79
C ASP A 611 20.20 -15.27 -10.47
N TYR A 612 19.30 -15.49 -9.50
CA TYR A 612 19.37 -14.82 -8.21
C TYR A 612 20.63 -15.29 -7.44
N PRO A 613 21.43 -14.38 -6.83
CA PRO A 613 22.76 -14.70 -6.28
C PRO A 613 22.82 -15.88 -5.30
N GLN A 614 21.72 -16.16 -4.58
CA GLN A 614 21.62 -17.23 -3.58
C GLN A 614 20.72 -18.40 -3.97
N TYR A 615 20.24 -18.43 -5.23
CA TYR A 615 19.26 -19.42 -5.70
C TYR A 615 19.64 -20.87 -5.35
N GLU A 616 20.86 -21.29 -5.66
CA GLU A 616 21.32 -22.66 -5.40
C GLU A 616 21.32 -23.04 -3.91
N LYS A 617 21.60 -22.06 -3.01
CA LYS A 617 21.53 -22.30 -1.56
C LYS A 617 20.09 -22.53 -1.12
N PHE A 618 19.16 -21.70 -1.60
CA PHE A 618 17.73 -21.83 -1.31
C PHE A 618 17.19 -23.16 -1.84
N ALA A 619 17.45 -23.49 -3.11
CA ALA A 619 16.95 -24.70 -3.76
C ALA A 619 17.49 -25.97 -3.08
N LYS A 620 18.74 -25.94 -2.59
CA LYS A 620 19.32 -27.04 -1.82
C LYS A 620 18.70 -27.18 -0.44
N LEU A 621 18.34 -26.09 0.22
CA LEU A 621 17.66 -26.14 1.51
C LEU A 621 16.24 -26.71 1.35
N THR A 622 15.46 -26.19 0.40
CA THR A 622 14.11 -26.68 0.09
C THR A 622 14.09 -28.18 -0.18
N ARG A 623 15.03 -28.69 -1.01
CA ARG A 623 15.17 -30.14 -1.25
C ARG A 623 15.43 -30.94 0.04
N GLN A 624 16.28 -30.43 0.94
CA GLN A 624 16.53 -31.10 2.23
C GLN A 624 15.27 -31.14 3.11
N GLU A 625 14.44 -30.10 3.06
CA GLU A 625 13.21 -29.98 3.85
C GLU A 625 12.11 -30.90 3.34
N GLU A 626 11.95 -30.99 2.01
CA GLU A 626 11.03 -31.92 1.33
C GLU A 626 11.41 -33.38 1.60
N ASP A 627 12.71 -33.69 1.48
CA ASP A 627 13.27 -35.01 1.80
C ASP A 627 13.00 -35.41 3.25
N ARG A 628 13.00 -34.44 4.19
CA ARG A 628 12.65 -34.66 5.60
C ARG A 628 11.15 -34.60 5.90
N GLY A 629 10.32 -34.24 4.92
CA GLY A 629 8.88 -34.08 5.09
C GLY A 629 8.46 -32.92 5.98
N LEU A 630 9.33 -31.92 6.14
CA LEU A 630 9.04 -30.76 6.97
C LEU A 630 7.95 -29.86 6.36
N LEU A 631 7.75 -29.96 5.04
CA LEU A 631 6.82 -29.12 4.27
C LEU A 631 5.45 -29.79 4.01
N ASP A 632 5.22 -31.00 4.53
CA ASP A 632 4.01 -31.79 4.23
C ASP A 632 2.71 -31.11 4.71
N ASN A 633 2.74 -30.47 5.89
CA ASN A 633 1.58 -29.81 6.47
C ASN A 633 1.77 -28.28 6.49
N TRP A 634 1.52 -27.66 5.34
CA TRP A 634 1.67 -26.22 5.15
C TRP A 634 0.91 -25.38 6.20
N ARG A 635 -0.31 -25.81 6.57
CA ARG A 635 -1.15 -25.06 7.51
C ARG A 635 -0.48 -24.97 8.88
N SER A 636 0.10 -26.06 9.37
CA SER A 636 0.74 -26.09 10.68
C SER A 636 2.09 -25.38 10.74
N ILE A 637 2.76 -25.13 9.61
CA ILE A 637 4.10 -24.51 9.58
C ILE A 637 4.08 -23.05 9.10
N SER A 638 2.90 -22.49 8.84
CA SER A 638 2.75 -21.16 8.25
C SER A 638 3.18 -20.01 9.18
N HIS A 639 3.31 -20.27 10.49
CA HIS A 639 3.73 -19.32 11.52
C HIS A 639 4.96 -19.84 12.30
N VAL A 640 5.68 -18.94 12.96
CA VAL A 640 6.95 -19.24 13.66
C VAL A 640 6.79 -20.35 14.70
N SER A 641 5.75 -20.31 15.52
CA SER A 641 5.50 -21.30 16.58
C SER A 641 5.29 -22.70 15.98
N GLY A 642 4.49 -22.77 14.92
CA GLY A 642 4.20 -23.99 14.18
C GLY A 642 5.44 -24.57 13.50
N TRP A 643 6.30 -23.73 12.94
CA TRP A 643 7.57 -24.18 12.38
C TRP A 643 8.52 -24.73 13.44
N LYS A 644 8.68 -24.04 14.57
CA LYS A 644 9.50 -24.54 15.70
C LYS A 644 9.01 -25.90 16.19
N LYS A 645 7.70 -26.07 16.32
CA LYS A 645 7.08 -27.35 16.69
C LYS A 645 7.37 -28.44 15.65
N CYS A 646 7.23 -28.14 14.36
CA CYS A 646 7.56 -29.09 13.28
C CYS A 646 9.03 -29.54 13.35
N LEU A 647 9.97 -28.62 13.57
CA LEU A 647 11.40 -28.95 13.71
C LEU A 647 11.67 -29.85 14.91
N GLN A 648 11.05 -29.56 16.06
CA GLN A 648 11.16 -30.39 17.27
C GLN A 648 10.58 -31.78 17.05
N GLU A 649 9.40 -31.88 16.44
CA GLU A 649 8.72 -33.14 16.14
C GLU A 649 9.53 -33.98 15.15
N ASN A 650 10.25 -33.37 14.21
CA ASN A 650 11.10 -34.05 13.25
C ASN A 650 12.58 -34.13 13.67
N CYS A 651 12.88 -33.89 14.95
CA CYS A 651 14.24 -33.93 15.53
C CYS A 651 15.29 -33.23 14.65
N THR A 652 14.94 -32.07 14.10
CA THR A 652 15.73 -31.34 13.11
C THR A 652 16.23 -30.02 13.66
N VAL A 653 17.52 -29.72 13.43
CA VAL A 653 18.14 -28.43 13.72
C VAL A 653 18.63 -27.81 12.42
N ILE A 654 18.30 -26.53 12.22
CA ILE A 654 18.73 -25.73 11.08
C ILE A 654 19.95 -24.91 11.49
N ASN A 655 21.07 -25.08 10.76
CA ASN A 655 22.30 -24.30 10.96
C ASN A 655 22.63 -23.58 9.64
N GLY A 656 22.21 -22.32 9.52
CA GLY A 656 22.20 -21.62 8.24
C GLY A 656 21.33 -22.35 7.21
N TYR A 657 21.89 -22.72 6.06
CA TYR A 657 21.16 -23.41 4.98
C TYR A 657 21.35 -24.95 4.99
N LYS A 658 21.62 -25.54 6.16
CA LYS A 658 21.85 -26.99 6.32
C LYS A 658 21.00 -27.57 7.44
N LEU A 659 20.42 -28.74 7.17
CA LEU A 659 19.66 -29.49 8.16
C LEU A 659 20.55 -30.54 8.86
N SER A 660 20.45 -30.61 10.17
CA SER A 660 21.12 -31.61 11.03
C SER A 660 20.11 -32.28 11.94
N TRP A 661 20.44 -33.45 12.49
CA TRP A 661 19.60 -34.14 13.48
C TRP A 661 19.91 -33.61 14.88
N CYS A 662 18.91 -33.47 15.74
CA CYS A 662 19.11 -33.15 17.15
C CYS A 662 19.99 -34.22 17.81
N LYS A 663 20.98 -33.78 18.60
CA LYS A 663 21.88 -34.70 19.33
C LYS A 663 21.16 -35.45 20.45
N ASP A 664 20.14 -34.82 21.05
CA ASP A 664 19.39 -35.34 22.20
C ASP A 664 18.00 -35.90 21.81
N GLY A 665 17.80 -36.23 20.52
CA GLY A 665 16.52 -36.75 20.03
C GLY A 665 16.28 -38.22 20.42
N ASP A 666 15.02 -38.58 20.63
CA ASP A 666 14.60 -39.97 20.86
C ASP A 666 15.14 -40.90 19.76
N ALA A 667 15.90 -41.93 20.17
CA ALA A 667 16.60 -42.84 19.27
C ALA A 667 15.65 -43.66 18.37
N TYR A 668 14.48 -44.04 18.88
CA TYR A 668 13.48 -44.78 18.11
C TYR A 668 12.84 -43.87 17.06
N LYS A 669 12.50 -42.64 17.46
CA LYS A 669 11.94 -41.61 16.56
C LYS A 669 12.92 -41.25 15.45
N LEU A 670 14.19 -41.05 15.78
CA LEU A 670 15.26 -40.78 14.80
C LEU A 670 15.44 -41.94 13.79
N LYS A 671 15.31 -43.19 14.23
CA LYS A 671 15.39 -44.35 13.33
C LYS A 671 14.24 -44.37 12.32
N ALA A 672 13.01 -44.09 12.77
CA ALA A 672 11.85 -44.01 11.91
C ALA A 672 11.96 -42.87 10.88
N LEU A 673 12.35 -41.67 11.32
CA LEU A 673 12.53 -40.51 10.43
C LEU A 673 13.64 -40.72 9.39
N LYS A 674 14.77 -41.35 9.77
CA LYS A 674 15.84 -41.70 8.82
C LYS A 674 15.39 -42.75 7.79
N ALA A 675 14.53 -43.69 8.18
CA ALA A 675 13.95 -44.65 7.24
C ALA A 675 13.00 -43.93 6.25
N ALA A 676 12.14 -43.04 6.73
CA ALA A 676 11.25 -42.24 5.89
C ALA A 676 12.02 -41.35 4.89
N LEU A 677 13.11 -40.72 5.34
CA LEU A 677 14.03 -39.95 4.50
C LEU A 677 14.57 -40.78 3.32
N ARG A 678 15.09 -41.99 3.58
CA ARG A 678 15.62 -42.87 2.52
C ARG A 678 14.55 -43.24 1.49
N THR A 679 13.33 -43.50 1.95
CA THR A 679 12.19 -43.80 1.07
C THR A 679 11.84 -42.60 0.19
N ARG A 680 11.80 -41.38 0.76
CA ARG A 680 11.53 -40.13 0.02
C ARG A 680 12.61 -39.82 -1.00
N GLN A 681 13.88 -39.91 -0.62
CA GLN A 681 15.01 -39.71 -1.55
C GLN A 681 14.97 -40.67 -2.71
N LYS A 682 14.65 -41.95 -2.47
CA LYS A 682 14.50 -42.94 -3.55
C LYS A 682 13.36 -42.54 -4.50
N LYS A 683 12.22 -42.07 -3.97
CA LYS A 683 11.08 -41.62 -4.79
C LYS A 683 11.40 -40.35 -5.58
N ASN A 684 12.04 -39.37 -4.95
CA ASN A 684 12.40 -38.09 -5.57
C ASN A 684 13.45 -38.28 -6.68
N ASN A 685 14.43 -39.18 -6.49
CA ASN A 685 15.42 -39.50 -7.51
C ASN A 685 14.80 -40.18 -8.74
N VAL A 686 13.79 -41.05 -8.54
CA VAL A 686 13.03 -41.67 -9.65
C VAL A 686 12.23 -40.61 -10.41
N ALA A 687 11.49 -39.76 -9.71
CA ALA A 687 10.72 -38.68 -10.34
C ALA A 687 11.61 -37.67 -11.09
N HIS A 688 12.81 -37.38 -10.56
CA HIS A 688 13.75 -36.48 -11.23
C HIS A 688 14.31 -37.11 -12.53
N ALA A 689 14.63 -38.40 -12.51
CA ALA A 689 15.08 -39.13 -13.70
C ALA A 689 13.99 -39.19 -14.78
N GLU A 690 12.72 -39.38 -14.41
CA GLU A 690 11.57 -39.37 -15.33
C GLU A 690 11.32 -37.97 -15.92
N SER A 691 11.56 -36.90 -15.16
CA SER A 691 11.40 -35.50 -15.63
C SER A 691 12.50 -35.00 -16.58
N GLN A 692 13.65 -35.69 -16.61
CA GLN A 692 14.80 -35.37 -17.47
C GLN A 692 14.92 -36.28 -18.69
N SER A 693 14.10 -37.33 -18.79
CA SER A 693 13.98 -38.11 -20.02
C SER A 693 13.25 -37.26 -21.06
N PRO A 694 13.77 -37.11 -22.29
CA PRO A 694 12.98 -36.54 -23.38
C PRO A 694 11.70 -37.37 -23.48
N ARG A 695 10.54 -36.72 -23.47
CA ARG A 695 9.34 -37.33 -24.04
C ARG A 695 9.61 -37.44 -25.54
N GLU A 696 10.22 -38.55 -25.95
CA GLU A 696 10.03 -39.07 -27.30
C GLU A 696 8.55 -39.44 -27.38
N GLU A 697 7.74 -38.56 -27.97
CA GLU A 697 6.40 -38.91 -28.43
C GLU A 697 6.28 -38.57 -29.91
N GLU A 698 5.64 -39.52 -30.58
CA GLU A 698 5.23 -39.63 -31.97
C GLU A 698 4.42 -38.44 -32.52
#